data_AF-A0A8X7UFY7-F1
#
_entry.id   AF-A0A8X7UFY7-F1
#
_cell.length_a   1.000
_cell.length_b   1.000
_cell.length_c   1.000
_cell.angle_alpha   90.00
_cell.angle_beta   90.00
_cell.angle_gamma   90.00
#
_symmetry.space_group_name_H-M   'P 1'
#
loop_
_entity.id
_entity.type
_entity.pdbx_description
1 polymer ?
#
loop_
_entity_poly.entity_id
_entity_poly.type
_entity_poly.pdbx_seq_one_letter_code
_entity_poly.pdbx_strand_id
1 'polypeptide(L)'
;MGRSNSLPASTRSRRINKESVTIIKLHSMAPRWKWKGAEAKALAEPISNSVSELQLSLAKTETSGSLSSCNVLLAVEPEQAELLDRCCFGRLVLSAEKDKKCIQLSFEEAFYLLYNLWISRNGSPDVPKKLSPRAARPLKLAALETDSSSSAISANNRIPKDTSPKVSDRKPSPSPFSEKKRPSRITELESLVSQLQGELKKAKHQVSVSETSKKQAKQEAEESKKQLQEVSSKLQETKNQVLEEETDKTGAFNHRSVSQGWDLEFGATSTNERGRLAVVVQEIRQLKLQIEMVASSEADHVKQAELRNSEIQLLRGNLMDTLFLVENFSNQLKDCEVTDAETKALATETLRQMENAKKAVEELKSDGTKAVDSYKKMAVELEQSKSRMVWLGDLVTKLLANPGVLENHETLLKEYASLKLGESNEMKDEISSLRCEVERLRAALEASGKNDQEGNVKASSRLRIQAELRFELRTAKSKIDKLEARLVGKETELKFISEENDNLCLLLKKNQKETDAEAELKQQREVIKKLKADLMDKETQLQIVSDQNETLKSDIHKRETDIQDVLMKLGFAMREAEKSSQRAVRVTEQLDATQASNSAMETELDKLKARLVAKETELQFISDETDNVYLLLKNQKETDAEAEAELKQQREVIEKLKADLMDKETQLQIVSDKNETLKSEMGTELRELQVQSNQLREAAEKANAMLSAGNNNNQRNSSYSEDIDDEVQRRKQGISLRRLVFGGRSRRNGWRLTE
;
A
#
# COMPACT_ATOMS: atom_id res chain seq x y z
N MET A 1 -49.21 -1.44 -11.04
CA MET A 1 -50.15 -1.84 -9.98
C MET A 1 -50.96 -3.03 -10.47
N GLY A 2 -50.76 -4.21 -9.91
CA GLY A 2 -51.57 -5.39 -10.23
C GLY A 2 -51.57 -6.31 -9.02
N ARG A 3 -52.71 -6.41 -8.33
CA ARG A 3 -52.91 -7.38 -7.24
C ARG A 3 -53.71 -8.56 -7.78
N SER A 4 -53.06 -9.72 -7.70
CA SER A 4 -53.59 -11.06 -7.85
C SER A 4 -54.43 -11.47 -6.64
N ASN A 5 -55.59 -12.05 -6.90
CA ASN A 5 -56.41 -12.77 -5.93
C ASN A 5 -56.07 -14.28 -5.91
N SER A 6 -55.85 -14.74 -4.69
CA SER A 6 -56.13 -16.05 -4.06
C SER A 6 -56.57 -17.29 -4.87
N LEU A 7 -55.83 -18.36 -4.56
CA LEU A 7 -56.19 -19.78 -4.30
C LEU A 7 -55.97 -20.83 -5.42
N PRO A 8 -55.21 -21.93 -5.13
CA PRO A 8 -54.86 -22.95 -6.11
C PRO A 8 -55.76 -24.20 -6.06
N ALA A 9 -55.91 -24.81 -7.24
CA ALA A 9 -56.60 -26.07 -7.48
C ALA A 9 -55.60 -27.25 -7.59
N SER A 10 -56.06 -28.38 -7.06
CA SER A 10 -55.55 -29.74 -7.21
C SER A 10 -55.07 -30.09 -8.63
N THR A 11 -53.89 -30.71 -8.76
CA THR A 11 -53.51 -31.39 -10.01
C THR A 11 -52.92 -32.78 -9.77
N ARG A 12 -53.79 -33.75 -10.05
CA ARG A 12 -53.64 -35.10 -10.59
C ARG A 12 -52.25 -35.51 -11.15
N SER A 13 -51.83 -36.67 -10.69
CA SER A 13 -50.68 -37.48 -11.13
C SER A 13 -50.72 -37.87 -12.62
N ARG A 14 -49.59 -37.70 -13.33
CA ARG A 14 -49.24 -38.39 -14.59
C ARG A 14 -47.86 -39.04 -14.43
N ARG A 15 -47.82 -40.35 -14.68
CA ARG A 15 -46.61 -41.18 -14.81
C ARG A 15 -45.70 -40.65 -15.92
N ILE A 16 -44.41 -40.53 -15.64
CA ILE A 16 -43.32 -40.58 -16.63
C ILE A 16 -42.23 -41.53 -16.09
N ASN A 17 -41.60 -42.21 -17.05
CA ASN A 17 -40.81 -43.44 -17.01
C ASN A 17 -39.80 -43.64 -15.87
N LYS A 18 -39.77 -44.88 -15.38
CA LYS A 18 -38.66 -45.50 -14.67
C LYS A 18 -37.49 -45.68 -15.65
N GLU A 19 -36.60 -44.71 -15.71
CA GLU A 19 -35.20 -44.99 -16.01
C GLU A 19 -34.46 -45.13 -14.67
N SER A 20 -33.62 -46.16 -14.61
CA SER A 20 -32.94 -46.67 -13.44
C SER A 20 -31.98 -45.64 -12.84
N VAL A 21 -32.51 -44.68 -12.06
CA VAL A 21 -31.71 -43.92 -11.11
C VAL A 21 -31.41 -44.84 -9.95
N THR A 22 -30.28 -45.56 -10.05
CA THR A 22 -29.63 -46.14 -8.89
C THR A 22 -29.30 -44.97 -7.97
N ILE A 23 -30.20 -44.68 -7.02
CA ILE A 23 -29.93 -43.80 -5.89
C ILE A 23 -28.72 -44.43 -5.20
N ILE A 24 -27.53 -43.87 -5.45
CA ILE A 24 -26.34 -44.17 -4.66
C ILE A 24 -26.69 -43.67 -3.26
N LYS A 25 -27.18 -44.60 -2.45
CA LYS A 25 -27.50 -44.41 -1.05
C LYS A 25 -26.19 -44.00 -0.37
N LEU A 26 -25.99 -42.68 -0.21
CA LEU A 26 -24.91 -42.06 0.55
C LEU A 26 -25.03 -42.59 1.99
N HIS A 27 -24.41 -43.74 2.24
CA HIS A 27 -24.14 -44.19 3.59
C HIS A 27 -23.06 -43.27 4.14
N SER A 28 -23.37 -42.68 5.30
CA SER A 28 -22.41 -42.06 6.20
C SER A 28 -21.07 -42.83 6.22
N MET A 29 -19.97 -42.10 6.08
CA MET A 29 -18.61 -42.62 6.01
C MET A 29 -18.20 -43.24 7.36
N ALA A 30 -18.45 -44.54 7.53
CA ALA A 30 -17.89 -45.30 8.64
C ALA A 30 -16.36 -45.48 8.46
N PRO A 31 -15.55 -45.47 9.54
CA PRO A 31 -14.10 -45.64 9.43
C PRO A 31 -13.73 -47.03 8.87
N ARG A 32 -13.16 -47.07 7.66
CA ARG A 32 -12.86 -48.30 6.89
C ARG A 32 -11.84 -49.23 7.56
N TRP A 33 -11.11 -48.75 8.56
CA TRP A 33 -10.00 -49.46 9.23
C TRP A 33 -10.44 -50.29 10.44
N LYS A 34 -11.73 -50.28 10.81
CA LYS A 34 -12.26 -51.02 11.96
C LYS A 34 -12.93 -52.34 11.53
N TRP A 35 -12.18 -53.25 10.95
CA TRP A 35 -12.65 -54.61 10.63
C TRP A 35 -11.76 -55.68 11.30
N LYS A 36 -12.35 -56.85 11.55
CA LYS A 36 -11.71 -57.95 12.28
C LYS A 36 -10.58 -58.55 11.43
N GLY A 37 -9.32 -58.28 11.80
CA GLY A 37 -8.13 -58.67 11.04
C GLY A 37 -7.28 -57.50 10.53
N ALA A 38 -7.71 -56.25 10.75
CA ALA A 38 -6.96 -55.05 10.34
C ALA A 38 -5.56 -54.94 10.99
N GLU A 39 -5.39 -55.38 12.23
CA GLU A 39 -4.11 -55.37 12.95
C GLU A 39 -3.08 -56.30 12.30
N ALA A 40 -3.47 -57.55 11.99
CA ALA A 40 -2.60 -58.51 11.31
C ALA A 40 -2.24 -58.03 9.89
N LYS A 41 -3.17 -57.36 9.19
CA LYS A 41 -2.90 -56.78 7.87
C LYS A 41 -1.96 -55.57 7.94
N ALA A 42 -2.11 -54.70 8.95
CA ALA A 42 -1.23 -53.55 9.17
C ALA A 42 0.20 -53.96 9.57
N LEU A 43 0.37 -55.09 10.25
CA LEU A 43 1.69 -55.67 10.56
C LEU A 43 2.36 -56.29 9.33
N ALA A 44 1.60 -56.91 8.43
CA ALA A 44 2.12 -57.50 7.19
C ALA A 44 2.44 -56.43 6.12
N GLU A 45 1.62 -55.40 6.01
CA GLU A 45 1.75 -54.29 5.06
C GLU A 45 1.65 -52.96 5.81
N PRO A 46 2.76 -52.40 6.33
CA PRO A 46 2.73 -51.14 7.04
C PRO A 46 2.26 -50.01 6.11
N ILE A 47 1.34 -49.19 6.61
CA ILE A 47 0.69 -48.09 5.85
C ILE A 47 1.73 -47.12 5.28
N SER A 48 2.85 -46.90 5.97
CA SER A 48 3.96 -46.06 5.49
C SER A 48 4.51 -46.50 4.13
N ASN A 49 4.60 -47.81 3.88
CA ASN A 49 5.12 -48.35 2.63
C ASN A 49 4.09 -48.15 1.50
N SER A 50 2.81 -48.42 1.78
CA SER A 50 1.73 -48.23 0.82
C SER A 50 1.57 -46.75 0.42
N VAL A 51 1.72 -45.82 1.37
CA VAL A 51 1.69 -44.37 1.10
C VAL A 51 2.90 -43.92 0.27
N SER A 52 4.09 -44.46 0.54
CA SER A 52 5.30 -44.15 -0.24
C SER A 52 5.18 -44.65 -1.69
N GLU A 53 4.63 -45.85 -1.89
CA GLU A 53 4.38 -46.42 -3.22
C GLU A 53 3.29 -45.64 -3.98
N LEU A 54 2.24 -45.20 -3.28
CA LEU A 54 1.20 -44.33 -3.83
C LEU A 54 1.77 -42.97 -4.26
N GLN A 55 2.63 -42.34 -3.44
CA GLN A 55 3.31 -41.08 -3.79
C GLN A 55 4.16 -41.23 -5.05
N LEU A 56 4.97 -42.28 -5.15
CA LEU A 56 5.81 -42.55 -6.31
C LEU A 56 4.98 -42.82 -7.57
N SER A 57 3.84 -43.48 -7.43
CA SER A 57 2.93 -43.77 -8.53
C SER A 57 2.22 -42.52 -9.04
N LEU A 58 1.67 -41.70 -8.14
CA LEU A 58 1.01 -40.43 -8.48
C LEU A 58 1.98 -39.39 -9.03
N ALA A 59 3.26 -39.43 -8.65
CA ALA A 59 4.29 -38.56 -9.23
C ALA A 59 4.56 -38.85 -10.72
N LYS A 60 4.36 -40.09 -11.17
CA LYS A 60 4.60 -40.53 -12.56
C LYS A 60 3.43 -40.28 -13.49
N THR A 61 2.23 -40.10 -12.96
CA THR A 61 0.99 -39.98 -13.74
C THR A 61 0.39 -38.58 -13.64
N GLU A 62 -0.02 -38.01 -14.77
CA GLU A 62 -0.85 -36.80 -14.78
C GLU A 62 -2.32 -37.19 -14.54
N THR A 63 -2.68 -37.39 -13.27
CA THR A 63 -4.07 -37.67 -12.89
C THR A 63 -4.86 -36.37 -12.82
N SER A 64 -5.97 -36.29 -13.56
CA SER A 64 -6.93 -35.18 -13.47
C SER A 64 -8.21 -35.65 -12.77
N GLY A 65 -8.75 -34.79 -11.90
CA GLY A 65 -9.99 -35.05 -11.17
C GLY A 65 -11.09 -34.09 -11.61
N SER A 66 -12.31 -34.60 -11.80
CA SER A 66 -13.49 -33.78 -12.07
C SER A 66 -14.25 -33.50 -10.77
N LEU A 67 -14.63 -32.25 -10.55
CA LEU A 67 -15.44 -31.83 -9.40
C LEU A 67 -16.92 -32.12 -9.67
N SER A 68 -17.57 -32.84 -8.76
CA SER A 68 -19.00 -33.13 -8.83
C SER A 68 -19.68 -32.82 -7.49
N SER A 69 -20.43 -31.71 -7.45
CA SER A 69 -21.29 -31.19 -6.38
C SER A 69 -20.71 -31.12 -4.96
N CYS A 70 -20.30 -32.25 -4.37
CA CYS A 70 -19.69 -32.32 -3.03
C CYS A 70 -18.51 -33.31 -2.93
N ASN A 71 -18.08 -33.93 -4.04
CA ASN A 71 -17.01 -34.93 -4.07
C ASN A 71 -16.10 -34.71 -5.28
N VAL A 72 -14.86 -35.20 -5.18
CA VAL A 72 -13.90 -35.20 -6.27
C VAL A 72 -13.85 -36.60 -6.87
N LEU A 73 -14.10 -36.72 -8.18
CA LEU A 73 -13.94 -37.97 -8.91
C LEU A 73 -12.57 -37.98 -9.58
N LEU A 74 -11.67 -38.82 -9.09
CA LEU A 74 -10.33 -39.00 -9.65
C LEU A 74 -10.33 -40.21 -10.59
N ALA A 75 -9.98 -40.02 -11.86
CA ALA A 75 -9.77 -41.11 -12.79
C ALA A 75 -8.32 -41.62 -12.64
N VAL A 76 -8.16 -42.90 -12.33
CA VAL A 76 -6.87 -43.50 -11.96
C VAL A 76 -6.70 -44.85 -12.63
N GLU A 77 -5.46 -45.21 -12.93
CA GLU A 77 -5.10 -46.54 -13.45
C GLU A 77 -5.42 -47.64 -12.42
N PRO A 78 -5.69 -48.89 -12.85
CA PRO A 78 -6.19 -49.93 -11.95
C PRO A 78 -5.25 -50.28 -10.80
N GLU A 79 -3.93 -50.17 -10.99
CA GLU A 79 -2.91 -50.38 -9.96
C GLU A 79 -2.92 -49.25 -8.93
N GLN A 80 -3.10 -48.01 -9.38
CA GLN A 80 -3.19 -46.84 -8.51
C GLN A 80 -4.48 -46.83 -7.70
N ALA A 81 -5.56 -47.36 -8.28
CA ALA A 81 -6.80 -47.53 -7.55
C ALA A 81 -6.69 -48.59 -6.43
N GLU A 82 -5.89 -49.63 -6.63
CA GLU A 82 -5.61 -50.62 -5.58
C GLU A 82 -4.75 -50.02 -4.46
N LEU A 83 -3.75 -49.19 -4.79
CA LEU A 83 -2.94 -48.48 -3.79
C LEU A 83 -3.79 -47.50 -2.96
N LEU A 84 -4.70 -46.77 -3.60
CA LEU A 84 -5.64 -45.88 -2.89
C LEU A 84 -6.58 -46.66 -1.98
N ASP A 85 -7.06 -47.82 -2.41
CA ASP A 85 -7.91 -48.70 -1.58
C ASP A 85 -7.15 -49.28 -0.39
N ARG A 86 -5.89 -49.70 -0.58
CA ARG A 86 -5.00 -50.17 0.49
C ARG A 86 -4.70 -49.08 1.52
N CYS A 87 -4.45 -47.85 1.06
CA CYS A 87 -4.25 -46.69 1.91
C CYS A 87 -5.55 -46.12 2.50
N CYS A 88 -6.70 -46.75 2.22
CA CYS A 88 -8.03 -46.32 2.67
C CYS A 88 -8.43 -44.89 2.24
N PHE A 89 -7.89 -44.39 1.12
CA PHE A 89 -8.27 -43.09 0.55
C PHE A 89 -9.42 -43.24 -0.45
N GLY A 90 -10.54 -42.55 -0.18
CA GLY A 90 -11.69 -42.54 -1.06
C GLY A 90 -12.41 -43.88 -1.21
N ARG A 91 -13.34 -43.92 -2.17
CA ARG A 91 -14.15 -45.10 -2.51
C ARG A 91 -14.10 -45.37 -4.00
N LEU A 92 -13.78 -46.62 -4.36
CA LEU A 92 -13.82 -47.06 -5.75
C LEU A 92 -15.26 -47.03 -6.29
N VAL A 93 -15.46 -46.34 -7.41
CA VAL A 93 -16.68 -46.30 -8.20
C VAL A 93 -16.38 -46.99 -9.53
N LEU A 94 -17.17 -48.01 -9.87
CA LEU A 94 -17.00 -48.74 -11.13
C LEU A 94 -17.29 -47.80 -12.30
N SER A 95 -16.28 -47.54 -13.13
CA SER A 95 -16.42 -46.78 -14.39
C SER A 95 -16.86 -47.72 -15.52
N ALA A 96 -17.57 -47.19 -16.52
CA ALA A 96 -17.95 -47.91 -17.74
C ALA A 96 -16.78 -48.03 -18.74
N GLU A 97 -15.69 -47.29 -18.51
CA GLU A 97 -14.49 -47.25 -19.35
C GLU A 97 -13.52 -48.36 -18.89
N LYS A 98 -13.14 -49.27 -19.79
CA LYS A 98 -12.45 -50.53 -19.41
C LYS A 98 -11.04 -50.36 -18.84
N ASP A 99 -10.42 -49.21 -19.07
CA ASP A 99 -9.00 -49.01 -18.78
C ASP A 99 -8.75 -48.07 -17.58
N LYS A 100 -9.76 -47.35 -17.08
CA LYS A 100 -9.60 -46.40 -15.97
C LYS A 100 -10.66 -46.59 -14.89
N LYS A 101 -10.21 -46.65 -13.64
CA LYS A 101 -11.08 -46.75 -12.46
C LYS A 101 -11.31 -45.36 -11.87
N CYS A 102 -12.54 -45.06 -11.46
CA CYS A 102 -12.86 -43.79 -10.82
C CYS A 102 -12.89 -43.95 -9.31
N ILE A 103 -12.20 -43.07 -8.59
CA ILE A 103 -12.23 -43.02 -7.12
C ILE A 103 -12.93 -41.74 -6.70
N GLN A 104 -13.97 -41.92 -5.88
CA GLN A 104 -14.67 -40.83 -5.23
C GLN A 104 -13.94 -40.46 -3.94
N LEU A 105 -13.43 -39.24 -3.89
CA LEU A 105 -12.77 -38.64 -2.73
C LEU A 105 -13.69 -37.60 -2.11
N SER A 106 -13.66 -37.49 -0.79
CA SER A 106 -14.19 -36.30 -0.11
C SER A 106 -13.30 -35.08 -0.43
N PHE A 107 -13.81 -33.87 -0.14
CA PHE A 107 -13.00 -32.67 -0.31
C PHE A 107 -11.77 -32.66 0.61
N GLU A 108 -11.89 -33.15 1.85
CA GLU A 108 -10.78 -33.24 2.78
C GLU A 108 -9.72 -34.25 2.31
N GLU A 109 -10.15 -35.41 1.80
CA GLU A 109 -9.24 -36.42 1.26
C GLU A 109 -8.53 -35.92 -0.01
N ALA A 110 -9.25 -35.25 -0.91
CA ALA A 110 -8.68 -34.65 -2.11
C ALA A 110 -7.71 -33.53 -1.79
N PHE A 111 -8.04 -32.67 -0.82
CA PHE A 111 -7.16 -31.61 -0.35
C PHE A 111 -5.91 -32.18 0.34
N TYR A 112 -6.05 -33.25 1.13
CA TYR A 112 -4.92 -33.93 1.75
C TYR A 112 -3.97 -34.56 0.71
N LEU A 113 -4.51 -35.22 -0.32
CA LEU A 113 -3.72 -35.75 -1.43
C LEU A 113 -2.99 -34.63 -2.20
N LEU A 114 -3.66 -33.50 -2.44
CA LEU A 114 -3.08 -32.32 -3.10
C LEU A 114 -1.99 -31.64 -2.23
N TYR A 115 -2.20 -31.53 -0.92
CA TYR A 115 -1.31 -30.80 -0.06
C TYR A 115 -0.11 -31.64 0.40
N ASN A 116 -0.32 -32.89 0.82
CA ASN A 116 0.77 -33.69 1.41
C ASN A 116 1.44 -34.66 0.42
N LEU A 117 0.70 -35.18 -0.57
CA LEU A 117 1.29 -36.09 -1.56
C LEU A 117 1.81 -35.34 -2.80
N TRP A 118 1.22 -34.19 -3.16
CA TRP A 118 1.62 -33.44 -4.35
C TRP A 118 2.58 -32.27 -4.06
N ILE A 119 2.58 -31.64 -2.87
CA ILE A 119 3.55 -30.55 -2.56
C ILE A 119 4.98 -31.06 -2.37
N SER A 120 5.21 -32.35 -2.08
CA SER A 120 6.54 -32.96 -2.18
C SER A 120 7.13 -32.87 -3.61
N ARG A 121 6.33 -32.50 -4.61
CA ARG A 121 6.75 -32.25 -6.00
C ARG A 121 7.25 -30.82 -6.25
N ASN A 122 6.98 -29.85 -5.37
CA ASN A 122 7.22 -28.42 -5.63
C ASN A 122 8.16 -27.75 -4.62
N GLY A 123 9.17 -28.49 -4.13
CA GLY A 123 10.38 -27.88 -3.59
C GLY A 123 11.24 -27.33 -4.73
N SER A 124 11.07 -26.04 -5.05
CA SER A 124 11.83 -25.20 -6.01
C SER A 124 11.52 -25.38 -7.51
N PRO A 125 10.89 -24.38 -8.17
CA PRO A 125 11.02 -24.17 -9.60
C PRO A 125 12.10 -23.12 -9.85
N ASP A 126 13.34 -23.56 -10.09
CA ASP A 126 14.31 -22.72 -10.78
C ASP A 126 14.09 -22.86 -12.29
N VAL A 127 13.99 -21.71 -12.96
CA VAL A 127 13.46 -21.52 -14.32
C VAL A 127 14.30 -22.26 -15.39
N PRO A 128 13.67 -22.77 -16.47
CA PRO A 128 14.33 -23.56 -17.51
C PRO A 128 15.24 -22.72 -18.42
N LYS A 129 16.47 -23.18 -18.63
CA LYS A 129 17.29 -22.79 -19.79
C LYS A 129 17.58 -23.99 -20.69
N LYS A 130 16.74 -24.07 -21.72
CA LYS A 130 17.01 -24.40 -23.13
C LYS A 130 18.29 -25.19 -23.43
N LEU A 131 18.04 -26.38 -23.97
CA LEU A 131 18.96 -27.29 -24.66
C LEU A 131 19.85 -26.60 -25.71
N SER A 132 21.11 -27.05 -25.79
CA SER A 132 21.82 -27.24 -27.06
C SER A 132 22.86 -28.36 -26.90
N PRO A 133 22.77 -29.47 -27.67
CA PRO A 133 23.71 -30.58 -27.60
C PRO A 133 24.79 -30.46 -28.70
N ARG A 134 26.06 -30.73 -28.37
CA ARG A 134 27.06 -31.07 -29.39
C ARG A 134 28.04 -32.13 -28.87
N ALA A 135 28.11 -33.23 -29.62
CA ALA A 135 28.99 -34.39 -29.51
C ALA A 135 30.51 -34.00 -29.55
N ALA A 136 31.52 -34.82 -29.19
CA ALA A 136 31.67 -36.28 -29.25
C ALA A 136 32.94 -36.78 -28.49
N ARG A 137 32.88 -38.02 -27.96
CA ARG A 137 33.91 -39.12 -28.00
C ARG A 137 35.26 -38.99 -27.20
N PRO A 138 36.00 -40.10 -26.87
CA PRO A 138 35.74 -41.04 -25.76
C PRO A 138 37.03 -41.51 -25.00
N LEU A 139 36.91 -42.57 -24.17
CA LEU A 139 37.95 -43.43 -23.53
C LEU A 139 38.39 -42.98 -22.11
N LYS A 140 38.51 -43.81 -21.07
CA LYS A 140 38.77 -45.26 -20.98
C LYS A 140 38.38 -45.81 -19.59
N LEU A 141 37.93 -47.07 -19.55
CA LEU A 141 37.53 -47.88 -18.39
C LEU A 141 38.71 -48.37 -17.53
N ALA A 142 38.47 -48.47 -16.22
CA ALA A 142 38.82 -49.59 -15.30
C ALA A 142 38.33 -49.20 -13.88
N ALA A 143 37.86 -50.06 -12.97
CA ALA A 143 37.37 -51.43 -12.93
C ALA A 143 36.93 -51.69 -11.46
N LEU A 144 35.91 -52.54 -11.25
CA LEU A 144 35.45 -53.19 -10.00
C LEU A 144 34.80 -52.31 -8.90
N GLU A 145 33.49 -52.43 -8.66
CA GLU A 145 32.76 -53.48 -7.90
C GLU A 145 32.89 -53.27 -6.37
N THR A 146 31.84 -52.75 -5.74
CA THR A 146 31.66 -52.80 -4.27
C THR A 146 30.19 -53.07 -3.93
N ASP A 147 29.97 -54.29 -3.43
CA ASP A 147 28.76 -54.72 -2.74
C ASP A 147 28.60 -54.05 -1.36
N SER A 148 27.37 -53.58 -1.11
CA SER A 148 26.55 -53.86 0.08
C SER A 148 27.17 -54.01 1.48
N SER A 149 26.72 -53.11 2.37
CA SER A 149 26.17 -53.37 3.71
C SER A 149 27.04 -53.33 4.98
N SER A 150 26.64 -52.36 5.83
CA SER A 150 26.42 -52.38 7.30
C SER A 150 27.60 -52.54 8.28
N SER A 151 27.93 -51.40 8.90
CA SER A 151 27.83 -51.07 10.34
C SER A 151 27.84 -52.21 11.38
N ALA A 152 28.80 -52.15 12.30
CA ALA A 152 28.70 -52.75 13.64
C ALA A 152 29.38 -51.89 14.71
N ILE A 153 28.71 -51.85 15.87
CA ILE A 153 28.92 -51.00 17.05
C ILE A 153 30.08 -51.50 17.93
N SER A 154 30.76 -50.55 18.57
CA SER A 154 31.91 -50.70 19.47
C SER A 154 31.51 -51.11 20.90
N ALA A 155 32.28 -52.04 21.50
CA ALA A 155 32.28 -52.38 22.91
C ALA A 155 33.72 -52.37 23.45
N ASN A 156 33.92 -51.82 24.65
CA ASN A 156 35.22 -51.56 25.26
C ASN A 156 35.27 -52.15 26.69
N ASN A 157 36.39 -52.76 27.10
CA ASN A 157 36.76 -53.01 28.51
C ASN A 157 38.20 -53.58 28.65
N ARG A 158 39.01 -53.00 29.55
CA ARG A 158 39.76 -53.66 30.66
C ARG A 158 40.70 -52.69 31.43
N ILE A 159 40.79 -52.88 32.76
CA ILE A 159 41.52 -52.12 33.83
C ILE A 159 42.85 -52.87 34.19
N PRO A 160 43.80 -52.37 35.04
CA PRO A 160 43.75 -52.42 36.54
C PRO A 160 44.43 -51.20 37.27
N LYS A 161 43.85 -50.57 38.33
CA LYS A 161 43.88 -50.79 39.80
C LYS A 161 45.25 -50.69 40.52
N ASP A 162 45.44 -49.70 41.42
CA ASP A 162 45.66 -49.97 42.86
C ASP A 162 45.75 -48.73 43.80
N THR A 163 45.17 -48.92 45.01
CA THR A 163 45.43 -48.30 46.34
C THR A 163 45.13 -46.83 46.70
N SER A 164 44.34 -46.65 47.77
CA SER A 164 44.19 -45.45 48.62
C SER A 164 44.84 -45.71 49.99
N PRO A 165 45.19 -44.68 50.81
CA PRO A 165 44.31 -44.19 51.90
C PRO A 165 44.44 -42.66 52.16
N LYS A 166 43.40 -41.86 52.53
CA LYS A 166 42.55 -41.73 53.74
C LYS A 166 43.19 -40.93 54.91
N VAL A 167 42.53 -39.82 55.33
CA VAL A 167 42.30 -39.30 56.72
C VAL A 167 42.30 -37.74 56.84
N SER A 168 41.17 -37.19 57.37
CA SER A 168 40.87 -36.02 58.27
C SER A 168 41.85 -34.83 58.43
N ASP A 169 41.47 -33.58 58.78
CA ASP A 169 40.28 -32.95 59.39
C ASP A 169 40.31 -31.39 59.21
N ARG A 170 39.11 -30.79 59.06
CA ARG A 170 38.59 -29.48 59.56
C ARG A 170 39.37 -28.14 59.52
N LYS A 171 38.83 -27.22 58.66
CA LYS A 171 38.49 -25.76 58.84
C LYS A 171 39.62 -24.69 59.04
N PRO A 172 39.41 -23.40 58.67
CA PRO A 172 38.66 -22.81 57.53
C PRO A 172 39.37 -21.63 56.79
N SER A 173 39.03 -21.44 55.49
CA SER A 173 38.98 -20.22 54.60
C SER A 173 40.11 -19.14 54.53
N PRO A 174 40.19 -18.30 53.47
CA PRO A 174 39.87 -18.45 52.03
C PRO A 174 40.97 -17.94 51.04
N SER A 175 41.05 -18.62 49.88
CA SER A 175 41.68 -18.33 48.55
C SER A 175 42.76 -17.25 48.35
N PRO A 176 43.83 -17.62 47.61
CA PRO A 176 44.24 -16.86 46.42
C PRO A 176 44.33 -17.72 45.14
N PHE A 177 44.14 -17.04 44.02
CA PHE A 177 44.40 -17.42 42.63
C PHE A 177 45.63 -18.33 42.41
N SER A 178 45.52 -19.32 41.50
CA SER A 178 46.55 -19.57 40.48
C SER A 178 46.06 -20.44 39.32
N GLU A 179 46.13 -19.80 38.16
CA GLU A 179 46.18 -20.33 36.81
C GLU A 179 47.27 -21.42 36.63
N LYS A 180 46.94 -22.52 35.93
CA LYS A 180 47.41 -22.83 34.56
C LYS A 180 47.25 -24.32 34.19
N LYS A 181 46.87 -24.51 32.92
CA LYS A 181 46.93 -25.71 32.05
C LYS A 181 45.66 -26.57 31.92
N ARG A 182 44.76 -26.13 31.02
CA ARG A 182 44.26 -26.98 29.92
C ARG A 182 44.21 -26.17 28.61
N PRO A 183 45.21 -26.32 27.72
CA PRO A 183 45.28 -25.58 26.46
C PRO A 183 44.22 -25.99 25.42
N SER A 184 43.57 -27.15 25.53
CA SER A 184 42.66 -27.64 24.47
C SER A 184 41.36 -26.84 24.32
N ARG A 185 40.74 -26.37 25.41
CA ARG A 185 39.48 -25.63 25.34
C ARG A 185 39.68 -24.17 24.92
N ILE A 186 40.79 -23.56 25.33
CA ILE A 186 41.11 -22.17 25.00
C ILE A 186 41.54 -22.08 23.53
N THR A 187 42.35 -23.02 23.03
CA THR A 187 42.71 -23.08 21.61
C THR A 187 41.51 -23.38 20.70
N GLU A 188 40.54 -24.20 21.16
CA GLU A 188 39.27 -24.42 20.45
C GLU A 188 38.44 -23.13 20.37
N LEU A 189 38.30 -22.41 21.48
CA LEU A 189 37.60 -21.12 21.52
C LEU A 189 38.32 -20.02 20.72
N GLU A 190 39.65 -19.97 20.75
CA GLU A 190 40.46 -19.07 19.93
C GLU A 190 40.30 -19.36 18.44
N SER A 191 40.19 -20.65 18.06
CA SER A 191 39.91 -21.05 16.68
C SER A 191 38.50 -20.63 16.24
N LEU A 192 37.50 -20.77 17.12
CA LEU A 192 36.12 -20.34 16.87
C LEU A 192 36.03 -18.82 16.76
N VAL A 193 36.73 -18.07 17.63
CA VAL A 193 36.80 -16.61 17.57
C VAL A 193 37.49 -16.17 16.29
N SER A 194 38.57 -16.83 15.87
CA SER A 194 39.25 -16.54 14.60
C SER A 194 38.36 -16.84 13.39
N GLN A 195 37.58 -17.92 13.45
CA GLN A 195 36.59 -18.28 12.42
C GLN A 195 35.47 -17.25 12.33
N LEU A 196 34.85 -16.89 13.46
CA LEU A 196 33.80 -15.89 13.53
C LEU A 196 34.30 -14.50 13.11
N GLN A 197 35.55 -14.15 13.46
CA GLN A 197 36.16 -12.90 13.02
C GLN A 197 36.45 -12.90 11.50
N GLY A 198 36.79 -14.06 10.93
CA GLY A 198 36.92 -14.25 9.49
C GLY A 198 35.58 -14.13 8.75
N GLU A 199 34.53 -14.75 9.29
CA GLU A 199 33.16 -14.66 8.76
C GLU A 199 32.61 -13.24 8.87
N LEU A 200 32.88 -12.53 9.97
CA LEU A 200 32.51 -11.12 10.14
C LEU A 200 33.21 -10.22 9.11
N LYS A 201 34.50 -10.45 8.83
CA LYS A 201 35.22 -9.72 7.77
C LYS A 201 34.63 -10.00 6.39
N LYS A 202 34.28 -11.25 6.09
CA LYS A 202 33.62 -11.63 4.83
C LYS A 202 32.24 -10.97 4.69
N ALA A 203 31.42 -11.02 5.73
CA ALA A 203 30.12 -10.36 5.77
C ALA A 203 30.25 -8.84 5.60
N LYS A 204 31.24 -8.21 6.25
CA LYS A 204 31.53 -6.78 6.09
C LYS A 204 31.91 -6.42 4.66
N HIS A 205 32.78 -7.21 4.02
CA HIS A 205 33.11 -7.02 2.60
C HIS A 205 31.90 -7.21 1.69
N GLN A 206 31.05 -8.20 1.96
CA GLN A 206 29.81 -8.42 1.20
C GLN A 206 28.82 -7.26 1.35
N VAL A 207 28.68 -6.70 2.55
CA VAL A 207 27.88 -5.50 2.80
C VAL A 207 28.47 -4.30 2.07
N SER A 208 29.79 -4.09 2.10
CA SER A 208 30.43 -3.00 1.34
C SER A 208 30.23 -3.16 -0.17
N VAL A 209 30.31 -4.38 -0.73
CA VAL A 209 30.05 -4.65 -2.15
C VAL A 209 28.56 -4.44 -2.49
N SER A 210 27.64 -4.82 -1.59
CA SER A 210 26.21 -4.57 -1.77
C SER A 210 25.87 -3.08 -1.68
N GLU A 211 26.54 -2.32 -0.81
CA GLU A 211 26.37 -0.88 -0.69
C GLU A 211 26.89 -0.13 -1.92
N THR A 212 28.03 -0.53 -2.48
CA THR A 212 28.56 0.08 -3.72
C THR A 212 27.67 -0.25 -4.92
N SER A 213 27.21 -1.50 -5.06
CA SER A 213 26.26 -1.89 -6.10
C SER A 213 24.93 -1.12 -6.01
N LYS A 214 24.39 -0.93 -4.80
CA LYS A 214 23.19 -0.11 -4.58
C LYS A 214 23.39 1.36 -4.96
N LYS A 215 24.57 1.94 -4.65
CA LYS A 215 24.91 3.32 -5.05
C LYS A 215 25.00 3.45 -6.57
N GLN A 216 25.62 2.47 -7.23
CA GLN A 216 25.75 2.45 -8.69
C GLN A 216 24.38 2.32 -9.38
N ALA A 217 23.52 1.39 -8.93
CA ALA A 217 22.17 1.24 -9.48
C ALA A 217 21.32 2.52 -9.31
N LYS A 218 21.50 3.25 -8.20
CA LYS A 218 20.84 4.54 -7.99
C LYS A 218 21.34 5.62 -8.97
N GLN A 219 22.64 5.65 -9.24
CA GLN A 219 23.21 6.58 -10.21
C GLN A 219 22.74 6.28 -11.63
N GLU A 220 22.73 5.02 -12.06
CA GLU A 220 22.26 4.59 -13.38
C GLU A 220 20.76 4.89 -13.58
N ALA A 221 19.94 4.78 -12.53
CA ALA A 221 18.54 5.17 -12.56
C ALA A 221 18.35 6.69 -12.74
N GLU A 222 19.15 7.52 -12.07
CA GLU A 222 19.11 8.98 -12.23
C GLU A 222 19.63 9.42 -13.61
N GLU A 223 20.67 8.76 -14.15
CA GLU A 223 21.15 9.01 -15.51
C GLU A 223 20.10 8.62 -16.55
N SER A 224 19.41 7.48 -16.38
CA SER A 224 18.30 7.07 -17.25
C SER A 224 17.12 8.05 -17.18
N LYS A 225 16.82 8.58 -15.98
CA LYS A 225 15.78 9.61 -15.80
C LYS A 225 16.15 10.91 -16.51
N LYS A 226 17.42 11.34 -16.46
CA LYS A 226 17.91 12.50 -17.20
C LYS A 226 17.81 12.27 -18.71
N GLN A 227 18.19 11.10 -19.21
CA GLN A 227 18.04 10.74 -20.62
C GLN A 227 16.57 10.76 -21.07
N LEU A 228 15.65 10.22 -20.26
CA LEU A 228 14.21 10.29 -20.55
C LEU A 228 13.68 11.73 -20.57
N GLN A 229 14.15 12.57 -19.65
CA GLN A 229 13.77 13.99 -19.64
C GLN A 229 14.29 14.72 -20.88
N GLU A 230 15.51 14.43 -21.32
CA GLU A 230 16.07 14.98 -22.56
C GLU A 230 15.29 14.52 -23.81
N VAL A 231 14.94 13.23 -23.88
CA VAL A 231 14.10 12.70 -24.98
C VAL A 231 12.70 13.32 -24.95
N SER A 232 12.14 13.57 -23.76
CA SER A 232 10.85 14.26 -23.61
C SER A 232 10.93 15.71 -24.08
N SER A 233 12.01 16.44 -23.78
CA SER A 233 12.21 17.80 -24.26
C SER A 233 12.35 17.85 -25.78
N LYS A 234 13.11 16.92 -26.37
CA LYS A 234 13.24 16.81 -27.84
C LYS A 234 11.91 16.49 -28.51
N LEU A 235 11.09 15.61 -27.94
CA LEU A 235 9.75 15.32 -28.44
C LEU A 235 8.83 16.55 -28.38
N GLN A 236 8.88 17.29 -27.28
CA GLN A 236 8.10 18.53 -27.13
C GLN A 236 8.56 19.60 -28.12
N GLU A 237 9.86 19.72 -28.39
CA GLU A 237 10.43 20.63 -29.37
C GLU A 237 10.00 20.26 -30.81
N THR A 238 10.00 18.96 -31.16
CA THR A 238 9.44 18.50 -32.44
C THR A 238 7.95 18.77 -32.58
N LYS A 239 7.19 18.69 -31.48
CA LYS A 239 5.76 19.01 -31.45
C LYS A 239 5.49 20.50 -31.68
N ASN A 240 6.34 21.36 -31.12
CA ASN A 240 6.23 22.80 -31.31
C ASN A 240 6.66 23.22 -32.73
N GLN A 241 7.67 22.56 -33.33
CA GLN A 241 8.06 22.78 -34.72
C GLN A 241 6.92 22.43 -35.70
N VAL A 242 6.18 21.35 -35.45
CA VAL A 242 4.99 20.99 -36.24
C VAL A 242 3.85 22.00 -36.08
N LEU A 243 3.73 22.63 -34.91
CA LEU A 243 2.70 23.65 -34.64
C LEU A 243 3.01 24.99 -35.34
N GLU A 244 4.28 25.36 -35.48
CA GLU A 244 4.68 26.57 -36.22
C GLU A 244 4.55 26.41 -37.74
N GLU A 245 4.71 25.19 -38.27
CA GLU A 245 4.44 24.92 -39.70
C GLU A 245 2.95 25.02 -40.08
N GLU A 246 2.02 24.95 -39.10
CA GLU A 246 0.58 25.10 -39.32
C GLU A 246 0.11 26.58 -39.31
N THR A 247 0.86 27.50 -38.68
CA THR A 247 0.42 28.91 -38.54
C THR A 247 0.66 29.78 -39.78
N ASP A 248 1.44 29.33 -40.76
CA ASP A 248 1.77 30.10 -41.97
C ASP A 248 0.73 29.98 -43.11
N LYS A 249 -0.37 29.24 -42.91
CA LYS A 249 -1.40 29.04 -43.95
C LYS A 249 -2.82 29.37 -43.49
N THR A 250 -3.02 30.52 -42.84
CA THR A 250 -4.39 31.01 -42.58
C THR A 250 -4.53 32.50 -42.89
N GLY A 251 -4.39 32.85 -44.17
CA GLY A 251 -4.77 34.15 -44.69
C GLY A 251 -6.12 34.09 -45.41
N ALA A 252 -7.13 34.67 -44.77
CA ALA A 252 -8.40 35.15 -45.34
C ALA A 252 -9.43 34.13 -45.87
N PHE A 253 -10.52 33.93 -45.11
CA PHE A 253 -11.85 33.84 -45.73
C PHE A 253 -12.97 34.23 -44.75
N ASN A 254 -13.60 35.37 -45.00
CA ASN A 254 -14.84 35.81 -44.34
C ASN A 254 -15.84 36.29 -45.41
N HIS A 255 -17.13 35.99 -45.17
CA HIS A 255 -18.35 36.33 -45.95
C HIS A 255 -18.51 35.55 -47.28
N ARG A 256 -19.66 34.99 -47.69
CA ARG A 256 -21.04 35.49 -47.63
C ARG A 256 -21.99 34.40 -48.19
N SER A 257 -23.20 34.30 -47.65
CA SER A 257 -24.31 33.48 -48.15
C SER A 257 -24.78 33.90 -49.56
N VAL A 258 -25.31 32.95 -50.36
CA VAL A 258 -26.39 33.05 -51.41
C VAL A 258 -26.35 31.73 -52.22
N SER A 259 -27.32 30.83 -52.05
CA SER A 259 -28.54 30.63 -52.87
C SER A 259 -28.34 29.79 -54.14
N GLN A 260 -29.08 28.67 -54.16
CA GLN A 260 -29.61 27.86 -55.27
C GLN A 260 -29.14 28.10 -56.71
N GLY A 261 -28.85 26.99 -57.40
CA GLY A 261 -29.38 26.72 -58.73
C GLY A 261 -28.37 26.31 -59.81
N TRP A 262 -28.81 25.33 -60.61
CA TRP A 262 -28.36 24.97 -61.97
C TRP A 262 -27.32 23.85 -62.10
N ASP A 263 -27.85 22.66 -62.40
CA ASP A 263 -27.29 21.76 -63.40
C ASP A 263 -27.04 22.54 -64.71
N LEU A 264 -25.79 22.72 -65.11
CA LEU A 264 -25.35 22.77 -66.51
C LEU A 264 -23.82 22.69 -66.57
N GLU A 265 -23.34 21.61 -67.19
CA GLU A 265 -22.11 21.45 -67.95
C GLU A 265 -21.01 22.54 -67.82
N PHE A 266 -19.92 22.25 -67.10
CA PHE A 266 -18.68 23.05 -67.16
C PHE A 266 -17.42 22.18 -67.11
N GLY A 267 -17.05 21.63 -68.27
CA GLY A 267 -15.67 21.27 -68.55
C GLY A 267 -14.84 22.52 -68.78
N ALA A 268 -14.47 23.27 -67.72
CA ALA A 268 -13.37 24.27 -67.73
C ALA A 268 -13.10 24.95 -66.38
N THR A 269 -13.98 24.84 -65.37
CA THR A 269 -13.80 25.52 -64.05
C THR A 269 -13.40 24.58 -62.91
N SER A 270 -13.09 23.32 -63.24
CA SER A 270 -12.94 22.20 -62.29
C SER A 270 -11.68 22.22 -61.41
N THR A 271 -10.91 23.30 -61.36
CA THR A 271 -9.71 23.39 -60.51
C THR A 271 -10.05 23.88 -59.10
N ASN A 272 -10.94 24.87 -58.97
CA ASN A 272 -11.30 25.44 -57.67
C ASN A 272 -12.19 24.51 -56.83
N GLU A 273 -13.23 23.92 -57.42
CA GLU A 273 -14.10 22.95 -56.73
C GLU A 273 -13.34 21.65 -56.37
N ARG A 274 -12.41 21.21 -57.23
CA ARG A 274 -11.56 20.04 -56.97
C ARG A 274 -10.55 20.29 -55.85
N GLY A 275 -10.03 21.52 -55.75
CA GLY A 275 -9.22 21.95 -54.61
C GLY A 275 -10.00 21.96 -53.30
N ARG A 276 -11.23 22.49 -53.30
CA ARG A 276 -12.12 22.48 -52.12
C ARG A 276 -12.50 21.06 -51.69
N LEU A 277 -12.85 20.19 -52.64
CA LEU A 277 -13.10 18.76 -52.38
C LEU A 277 -11.86 18.04 -51.84
N ALA A 278 -10.66 18.36 -52.35
CA ALA A 278 -9.42 17.78 -51.84
C ALA A 278 -9.14 18.17 -50.39
N VAL A 279 -9.41 19.42 -50.00
CA VAL A 279 -9.30 19.88 -48.60
C VAL A 279 -10.30 19.16 -47.71
N VAL A 280 -11.58 19.07 -48.10
CA VAL A 280 -12.60 18.33 -47.34
C VAL A 280 -12.25 16.84 -47.22
N VAL A 281 -11.71 16.22 -48.27
CA VAL A 281 -11.26 14.82 -48.23
C VAL A 281 -10.05 14.63 -47.31
N GLN A 282 -9.13 15.59 -47.27
CA GLN A 282 -7.99 15.59 -46.35
C GLN A 282 -8.46 15.71 -44.89
N GLU A 283 -9.42 16.59 -44.63
CA GLU A 283 -10.02 16.82 -43.32
C GLU A 283 -10.83 15.60 -42.84
N ILE A 284 -11.61 14.97 -43.73
CA ILE A 284 -12.29 13.69 -43.46
C ILE A 284 -11.27 12.58 -43.13
N ARG A 285 -10.12 12.53 -43.81
CA ARG A 285 -9.05 11.57 -43.48
C ARG A 285 -8.45 11.84 -42.10
N GLN A 286 -8.23 13.10 -41.74
CA GLN A 286 -7.69 13.48 -40.44
C GLN A 286 -8.67 13.16 -39.30
N LEU A 287 -9.95 13.47 -39.48
CA LEU A 287 -11.00 13.10 -38.52
C LEU A 287 -11.13 11.57 -38.39
N LYS A 288 -11.01 10.83 -39.50
CA LYS A 288 -11.02 9.36 -39.47
C LYS A 288 -9.86 8.80 -38.65
N LEU A 289 -8.65 9.34 -38.82
CA LEU A 289 -7.48 8.98 -38.02
C LEU A 289 -7.67 9.31 -36.53
N GLN A 290 -8.25 10.47 -36.20
CA GLN A 290 -8.56 10.83 -34.82
C GLN A 290 -9.59 9.88 -34.19
N ILE A 291 -10.64 9.51 -34.92
CA ILE A 291 -11.64 8.53 -34.45
C ILE A 291 -10.99 7.16 -34.20
N GLU A 292 -10.09 6.72 -35.09
CA GLU A 292 -9.40 5.45 -34.94
C GLU A 292 -8.40 5.46 -33.76
N MET A 293 -7.71 6.58 -33.54
CA MET A 293 -6.91 6.79 -32.33
C MET A 293 -7.75 6.79 -31.05
N VAL A 294 -8.90 7.47 -31.04
CA VAL A 294 -9.81 7.47 -29.90
C VAL A 294 -10.35 6.06 -29.63
N ALA A 295 -10.79 5.34 -30.66
CA ALA A 295 -11.31 3.98 -30.53
C ALA A 295 -10.25 2.98 -30.01
N SER A 296 -9.00 3.10 -30.45
CA SER A 296 -7.88 2.29 -29.94
C SER A 296 -7.54 2.62 -28.48
N SER A 297 -7.52 3.91 -28.11
CA SER A 297 -7.31 4.33 -26.72
C SER A 297 -8.45 3.89 -25.79
N GLU A 298 -9.70 3.94 -26.26
CA GLU A 298 -10.88 3.48 -25.52
C GLU A 298 -10.83 1.97 -25.31
N ALA A 299 -10.45 1.19 -26.33
CA ALA A 299 -10.28 -0.25 -26.22
C ALA A 299 -9.21 -0.62 -25.16
N ASP A 300 -8.14 0.15 -25.06
CA ASP A 300 -7.11 -0.06 -24.04
C ASP A 300 -7.58 0.34 -22.64
N HIS A 301 -8.36 1.42 -22.51
CA HIS A 301 -9.02 1.79 -21.26
C HIS A 301 -10.01 0.72 -20.77
N VAL A 302 -10.78 0.11 -21.67
CA VAL A 302 -11.70 -1.00 -21.35
C VAL A 302 -10.93 -2.21 -20.85
N LYS A 303 -9.86 -2.64 -21.54
CA LYS A 303 -9.00 -3.75 -21.08
C LYS A 303 -8.40 -3.45 -19.70
N GLN A 304 -7.97 -2.22 -19.46
CA GLN A 304 -7.43 -1.81 -18.16
C GLN A 304 -8.51 -1.87 -17.07
N ALA A 305 -9.74 -1.45 -17.36
CA ALA A 305 -10.87 -1.56 -16.44
C ALA A 305 -11.24 -3.03 -16.14
N GLU A 306 -11.21 -3.91 -17.15
CA GLU A 306 -11.45 -5.34 -16.99
C GLU A 306 -10.39 -6.01 -16.09
N LEU A 307 -9.11 -5.65 -16.26
CA LEU A 307 -8.03 -6.12 -15.39
C LEU A 307 -8.22 -5.67 -13.95
N ARG A 308 -8.57 -4.39 -13.72
CA ARG A 308 -8.86 -3.87 -12.38
C ARG A 308 -10.08 -4.54 -11.75
N ASN A 309 -11.12 -4.80 -12.54
CA ASN A 309 -12.29 -5.54 -12.05
C ASN A 309 -11.94 -6.99 -11.67
N SER A 310 -11.08 -7.65 -12.44
CA SER A 310 -10.58 -9.00 -12.12
C SER A 310 -9.78 -9.01 -10.82
N GLU A 311 -8.92 -8.00 -10.60
CA GLU A 311 -8.18 -7.81 -9.35
C GLU A 311 -9.11 -7.56 -8.15
N ILE A 312 -10.15 -6.74 -8.32
CA ILE A 312 -11.17 -6.51 -7.29
C ILE A 312 -11.91 -7.80 -6.95
N GLN A 313 -12.27 -8.62 -7.94
CA GLN A 313 -12.93 -9.91 -7.69
C GLN A 313 -12.03 -10.88 -6.94
N LEU A 314 -10.74 -10.95 -7.30
CA LEU A 314 -9.76 -11.75 -6.57
C LEU A 314 -9.62 -11.29 -5.11
N LEU A 315 -9.50 -9.97 -4.89
CA LEU A 315 -9.42 -9.40 -3.54
C LEU A 315 -10.69 -9.67 -2.72
N ARG A 316 -11.88 -9.65 -3.34
CA ARG A 316 -13.14 -10.04 -2.69
C ARG A 316 -13.16 -11.51 -2.29
N GLY A 317 -12.63 -12.39 -3.15
CA GLY A 317 -12.46 -13.82 -2.81
C GLY A 317 -11.56 -14.00 -1.59
N ASN A 318 -10.37 -13.40 -1.62
CA ASN A 318 -9.44 -13.43 -0.49
C ASN A 318 -10.04 -12.86 0.81
N LEU A 319 -10.83 -11.79 0.70
CA LEU A 319 -11.54 -11.23 1.85
C LEU A 319 -12.60 -12.20 2.40
N MET A 320 -13.33 -12.91 1.53
CA MET A 320 -14.30 -13.92 1.96
C MET A 320 -13.62 -15.09 2.67
N ASP A 321 -12.49 -15.57 2.15
CA ASP A 321 -11.72 -16.66 2.76
C ASP A 321 -11.14 -16.26 4.12
N THR A 322 -10.61 -15.03 4.23
CA THR A 322 -10.10 -14.50 5.51
C THR A 322 -11.22 -14.30 6.52
N LEU A 323 -12.40 -13.83 6.11
CA LEU A 323 -13.56 -13.75 6.99
C LEU A 323 -14.02 -15.12 7.48
N PHE A 324 -14.05 -16.12 6.60
CA PHE A 324 -14.38 -17.50 6.97
C PHE A 324 -13.36 -18.07 7.97
N LEU A 325 -12.06 -17.82 7.74
CA LEU A 325 -11.01 -18.24 8.66
C LEU A 325 -11.13 -17.56 10.04
N VAL A 326 -11.46 -16.26 10.08
CA VAL A 326 -11.70 -15.52 11.31
C VAL A 326 -12.93 -16.05 12.05
N GLU A 327 -14.01 -16.35 11.35
CA GLU A 327 -15.20 -16.96 11.95
C GLU A 327 -14.91 -18.34 12.54
N ASN A 328 -14.12 -19.15 11.82
CA ASN A 328 -13.66 -20.45 12.33
C ASN A 328 -12.81 -20.30 13.61
N PHE A 329 -11.86 -19.37 13.64
CA PHE A 329 -11.08 -19.08 14.85
C PHE A 329 -11.95 -18.54 15.99
N SER A 330 -12.97 -17.73 15.68
CA SER A 330 -13.92 -17.26 16.67
C SER A 330 -14.73 -18.40 17.28
N ASN A 331 -15.16 -19.37 16.48
CA ASN A 331 -15.88 -20.55 16.97
C ASN A 331 -14.97 -21.43 17.84
N GLN A 332 -13.72 -21.68 17.41
CA GLN A 332 -12.75 -22.40 18.21
C GLN A 332 -12.45 -21.72 19.56
N LEU A 333 -12.39 -20.38 19.59
CA LEU A 333 -12.22 -19.64 20.84
C LEU A 333 -13.42 -19.84 21.78
N LYS A 334 -14.65 -19.80 21.27
CA LYS A 334 -15.85 -20.07 22.08
C LYS A 334 -15.86 -21.49 22.64
N ASP A 335 -15.50 -22.48 21.83
CA ASP A 335 -15.40 -23.87 22.30
C ASP A 335 -14.31 -24.01 23.38
N CYS A 336 -13.16 -23.35 23.21
CA CYS A 336 -12.11 -23.28 24.22
C CYS A 336 -12.62 -22.65 25.53
N GLU A 337 -13.38 -21.55 25.48
CA GLU A 337 -13.98 -20.93 26.66
C GLU A 337 -14.91 -21.88 27.42
N VAL A 338 -15.73 -22.65 26.69
CA VAL A 338 -16.61 -23.66 27.29
C VAL A 338 -15.80 -24.77 27.96
N THR A 339 -14.79 -25.32 27.29
CA THR A 339 -13.93 -26.36 27.87
C THR A 339 -13.10 -25.86 29.06
N ASP A 340 -12.67 -24.60 29.06
CA ASP A 340 -11.99 -23.98 30.20
C ASP A 340 -12.94 -23.84 31.40
N ALA A 341 -14.20 -23.44 31.18
CA ALA A 341 -15.20 -23.41 32.25
C ALA A 341 -15.48 -24.81 32.82
N GLU A 342 -15.58 -25.84 31.98
CA GLU A 342 -15.77 -27.23 32.39
C GLU A 342 -14.58 -27.76 33.20
N THR A 343 -13.34 -27.51 32.74
CA THR A 343 -12.13 -27.94 33.45
C THR A 343 -11.96 -27.23 34.79
N LYS A 344 -12.31 -25.94 34.86
CA LYS A 344 -12.37 -25.18 36.12
C LYS A 344 -13.40 -25.77 37.08
N ALA A 345 -14.60 -26.09 36.61
CA ALA A 345 -15.62 -26.75 37.43
C ALA A 345 -15.12 -28.11 37.95
N LEU A 346 -14.52 -28.94 37.09
CA LEU A 346 -13.93 -30.23 37.48
C LEU A 346 -12.82 -30.06 38.53
N ALA A 347 -11.96 -29.06 38.38
CA ALA A 347 -10.90 -28.77 39.34
C ALA A 347 -11.48 -28.35 40.71
N THR A 348 -12.51 -27.50 40.73
CA THR A 348 -13.17 -27.11 41.98
C THR A 348 -13.85 -28.28 42.69
N GLU A 349 -14.48 -29.17 41.92
CA GLU A 349 -15.10 -30.39 42.45
C GLU A 349 -14.04 -31.36 43.01
N THR A 350 -12.91 -31.52 42.32
CA THR A 350 -11.79 -32.35 42.79
C THR A 350 -11.18 -31.78 44.08
N LEU A 351 -11.02 -30.46 44.18
CA LEU A 351 -10.56 -29.81 45.41
C LEU A 351 -11.53 -30.04 46.57
N ARG A 352 -12.85 -29.96 46.31
CA ARG A 352 -13.88 -30.27 47.31
C ARG A 352 -13.79 -31.73 47.78
N GLN A 353 -13.57 -32.66 46.86
CA GLN A 353 -13.38 -34.09 47.20
C GLN A 353 -12.12 -34.30 48.05
N MET A 354 -11.01 -33.65 47.70
CA MET A 354 -9.77 -33.71 48.48
C MET A 354 -9.93 -33.12 49.89
N GLU A 355 -10.66 -32.00 50.04
CA GLU A 355 -10.96 -31.40 51.34
C GLU A 355 -11.79 -32.35 52.21
N ASN A 356 -12.77 -33.04 51.62
CA ASN A 356 -13.56 -34.05 52.33
C ASN A 356 -12.73 -35.27 52.73
N ALA A 357 -11.89 -35.79 51.83
CA ALA A 357 -10.98 -36.88 52.13
C ALA A 357 -10.00 -36.51 53.25
N LYS A 358 -9.48 -35.26 53.23
CA LYS A 358 -8.63 -34.72 54.28
C LYS A 358 -9.35 -34.68 55.63
N LYS A 359 -10.60 -34.21 55.69
CA LYS A 359 -11.40 -34.22 56.92
C LYS A 359 -11.59 -35.63 57.47
N ALA A 360 -11.92 -36.61 56.61
CA ALA A 360 -12.05 -38.00 57.02
C ALA A 360 -10.74 -38.59 57.57
N VAL A 361 -9.59 -38.23 56.97
CA VAL A 361 -8.28 -38.63 57.48
C VAL A 361 -7.99 -38.03 58.86
N GLU A 362 -8.32 -36.76 59.08
CA GLU A 362 -8.13 -36.14 60.41
C GLU A 362 -9.05 -36.76 61.48
N GLU A 363 -10.27 -37.14 61.13
CA GLU A 363 -11.17 -37.89 62.02
C GLU A 363 -10.57 -39.25 62.40
N LEU A 364 -10.11 -40.03 61.41
CA LEU A 364 -9.43 -41.31 61.63
C LEU A 364 -8.14 -41.18 62.44
N LYS A 365 -7.36 -40.10 62.26
CA LYS A 365 -6.18 -39.83 63.10
C LYS A 365 -6.57 -39.59 64.56
N SER A 366 -7.65 -38.84 64.79
CA SER A 366 -8.15 -38.58 66.14
C SER A 366 -8.61 -39.87 66.82
N ASP A 367 -9.31 -40.75 66.08
CA ASP A 367 -9.76 -42.04 66.59
C ASP A 367 -8.60 -43.01 66.82
N GLY A 368 -7.61 -43.02 65.93
CA GLY A 368 -6.37 -43.76 66.14
C GLY A 368 -5.64 -43.32 67.41
N THR A 369 -5.61 -42.02 67.70
CA THR A 369 -5.01 -41.49 68.93
C THR A 369 -5.79 -41.95 70.17
N LYS A 370 -7.12 -41.87 70.15
CA LYS A 370 -7.98 -42.37 71.25
C LYS A 370 -7.77 -43.87 71.50
N ALA A 371 -7.69 -44.67 70.43
CA ALA A 371 -7.45 -46.11 70.53
C ALA A 371 -6.07 -46.40 71.14
N VAL A 372 -5.02 -45.70 70.69
CA VAL A 372 -3.68 -45.81 71.26
C VAL A 372 -3.67 -45.46 72.75
N ASP A 373 -4.38 -44.40 73.16
CA ASP A 373 -4.45 -44.02 74.58
C ASP A 373 -5.21 -45.05 75.42
N SER A 374 -6.26 -45.66 74.87
CA SER A 374 -6.93 -46.80 75.51
C SER A 374 -6.01 -48.01 75.69
N TYR A 375 -5.20 -48.33 74.67
CA TYR A 375 -4.21 -49.41 74.75
C TYR A 375 -3.09 -49.10 75.74
N LYS A 376 -2.62 -47.85 75.81
CA LYS A 376 -1.66 -47.43 76.84
C LYS A 376 -2.24 -47.61 78.24
N LYS A 377 -3.51 -47.24 78.46
CA LYS A 377 -4.19 -47.45 79.75
C LYS A 377 -4.26 -48.94 80.10
N MET A 378 -4.70 -49.78 79.17
CA MET A 378 -4.75 -51.24 79.37
C MET A 378 -3.36 -51.84 79.62
N ALA A 379 -2.32 -51.34 78.96
CA ALA A 379 -0.95 -51.80 79.18
C ALA A 379 -0.47 -51.48 80.60
N VAL A 380 -0.81 -50.30 81.14
CA VAL A 380 -0.51 -49.94 82.54
C VAL A 380 -1.26 -50.85 83.52
N GLU A 381 -2.55 -51.10 83.30
CA GLU A 381 -3.35 -52.02 84.12
C GLU A 381 -2.78 -53.46 84.08
N LEU A 382 -2.33 -53.91 82.91
CA LEU A 382 -1.69 -55.21 82.75
C LEU A 382 -0.36 -55.30 83.52
N GLU A 383 0.49 -54.28 83.45
CA GLU A 383 1.74 -54.25 84.22
C GLU A 383 1.51 -54.19 85.74
N GLN A 384 0.47 -53.48 86.19
CA GLN A 384 0.04 -53.51 87.59
C GLN A 384 -0.42 -54.91 88.00
N SER A 385 -1.21 -55.59 87.15
CA SER A 385 -1.65 -56.96 87.40
C SER A 385 -0.48 -57.96 87.42
N LYS A 386 0.50 -57.81 86.52
CA LYS A 386 1.72 -58.64 86.52
C LYS A 386 2.54 -58.41 87.78
N SER A 387 2.70 -57.15 88.20
CA SER A 387 3.42 -56.80 89.43
C SER A 387 2.76 -57.44 90.67
N ARG A 388 1.43 -57.41 90.73
CA ARG A 388 0.66 -58.10 91.78
C ARG A 388 0.83 -59.61 91.74
N MET A 389 0.83 -60.21 90.54
CA MET A 389 1.04 -61.64 90.35
C MET A 389 2.43 -62.08 90.83
N VAL A 390 3.47 -61.31 90.47
CA VAL A 390 4.86 -61.56 90.93
C VAL A 390 4.94 -61.46 92.46
N TRP A 391 4.36 -60.42 93.07
CA TRP A 391 4.32 -60.27 94.52
C TRP A 391 3.60 -61.44 95.21
N LEU A 392 2.44 -61.86 94.67
CA LEU A 392 1.72 -63.04 95.18
C LEU A 392 2.53 -64.32 95.02
N GLY A 393 3.25 -64.48 93.90
CA GLY A 393 4.17 -65.60 93.66
C GLY A 393 5.31 -65.65 94.68
N ASP A 394 5.93 -64.51 94.97
CA ASP A 394 6.97 -64.37 95.99
C ASP A 394 6.43 -64.66 97.40
N LEU A 395 5.19 -64.26 97.70
CA LEU A 395 4.54 -64.59 98.96
C LEU A 395 4.28 -66.11 99.08
N VAL A 396 3.78 -66.74 98.02
CA VAL A 396 3.53 -68.19 97.98
C VAL A 396 4.82 -68.98 98.16
N THR A 397 5.92 -68.59 97.50
CA THR A 397 7.22 -69.25 97.65
C THR A 397 7.80 -69.09 99.05
N LYS A 398 7.65 -67.91 99.68
CA LYS A 398 8.03 -67.68 101.09
C LYS A 398 7.22 -68.54 102.07
N LEU A 399 5.90 -68.66 101.85
CA LEU A 399 5.02 -69.51 102.66
C LEU A 399 5.35 -71.00 102.51
N LEU A 400 5.67 -71.45 101.30
CA LEU A 400 6.12 -72.83 101.04
C LEU A 400 7.46 -73.14 101.70
N ALA A 401 8.36 -72.16 101.82
CA ALA A 401 9.68 -72.34 102.41
C ALA A 401 9.68 -72.35 103.95
N ASN A 402 8.74 -71.66 104.61
CA ASN A 402 8.66 -71.57 106.07
C ASN A 402 7.19 -71.49 106.57
N PRO A 403 6.51 -72.64 106.78
CA PRO A 403 5.10 -72.66 107.20
C PRO A 403 4.83 -72.23 108.65
N GLY A 404 5.88 -71.98 109.46
CA GLY A 404 5.77 -71.63 110.88
C GLY A 404 5.78 -70.14 111.22
N VAL A 405 5.97 -69.23 110.25
CA VAL A 405 6.07 -67.78 110.51
C VAL A 405 4.76 -67.10 110.13
N LEU A 406 3.73 -67.29 110.95
CA LEU A 406 2.42 -66.67 110.77
C LEU A 406 2.06 -65.70 111.91
N GLU A 407 3.06 -65.08 112.56
CA GLU A 407 2.83 -64.09 113.63
C GLU A 407 2.87 -62.63 113.17
N ASN A 408 3.29 -62.34 111.94
CA ASN A 408 3.39 -60.95 111.42
C ASN A 408 2.34 -60.65 110.33
N HIS A 409 1.08 -61.00 110.57
CA HIS A 409 -0.03 -60.72 109.63
C HIS A 409 -0.22 -59.21 109.35
N GLU A 410 0.15 -58.35 110.29
CA GLU A 410 -0.06 -56.91 110.19
C GLU A 410 0.89 -56.21 109.21
N THR A 411 2.11 -56.72 109.02
CA THR A 411 3.08 -56.18 108.06
C THR A 411 2.73 -56.57 106.62
N LEU A 412 2.28 -57.81 106.40
CA LEU A 412 1.82 -58.31 105.10
C LEU A 412 0.50 -57.67 104.64
N LEU A 413 -0.42 -57.39 105.57
CA LEU A 413 -1.63 -56.62 105.25
C LEU A 413 -1.30 -55.18 104.81
N LYS A 414 -0.27 -54.57 105.41
CA LYS A 414 0.17 -53.21 105.06
C LYS A 414 0.81 -53.14 103.68
N GLU A 415 1.67 -54.10 103.33
CA GLU A 415 2.27 -54.21 101.99
C GLU A 415 1.23 -54.53 100.91
N TYR A 416 0.26 -55.41 101.21
CA TYR A 416 -0.84 -55.73 100.29
C TYR A 416 -1.80 -54.54 100.09
N ALA A 417 -2.05 -53.74 101.14
CA ALA A 417 -2.89 -52.54 101.06
C ALA A 417 -2.26 -51.42 100.23
N SER A 418 -0.93 -51.27 100.24
CA SER A 418 -0.22 -50.30 99.40
C SER A 418 -0.26 -50.63 97.90
N LEU A 419 -0.37 -51.91 97.54
CA LEU A 419 -0.58 -52.38 96.15
C LEU A 419 -2.03 -52.27 95.67
N LYS A 420 -2.97 -51.96 96.58
CA LYS A 420 -4.42 -51.97 96.34
C LYS A 420 -5.04 -50.60 96.05
N LEU A 421 -4.24 -49.63 95.61
CA LEU A 421 -4.76 -48.32 95.21
C LEU A 421 -5.21 -48.35 93.75
N GLY A 422 -6.37 -48.96 93.49
CA GLY A 422 -7.00 -48.87 92.16
C GLY A 422 -8.04 -49.91 91.76
N GLU A 423 -8.52 -50.78 92.65
CA GLU A 423 -9.57 -51.75 92.28
C GLU A 423 -10.96 -51.29 92.73
N SER A 424 -11.86 -51.22 91.73
CA SER A 424 -13.29 -50.92 91.82
C SER A 424 -13.98 -51.67 92.96
N ASN A 425 -14.81 -50.94 93.71
CA ASN A 425 -15.56 -51.44 94.87
C ASN A 425 -16.62 -52.52 94.51
N GLU A 426 -16.87 -52.79 93.24
CA GLU A 426 -17.92 -53.73 92.79
C GLU A 426 -17.56 -55.21 92.99
N MET A 427 -16.30 -55.62 92.78
CA MET A 427 -15.90 -57.05 92.85
C MET A 427 -15.72 -57.56 94.30
N LYS A 428 -15.54 -56.67 95.27
CA LYS A 428 -15.36 -57.03 96.68
C LYS A 428 -16.67 -57.49 97.34
N ASP A 429 -17.79 -56.94 96.89
CA ASP A 429 -19.11 -57.24 97.43
C ASP A 429 -19.62 -58.61 96.92
N GLU A 430 -19.33 -58.98 95.67
CA GLU A 430 -19.63 -60.31 95.13
C GLU A 430 -18.86 -61.44 95.83
N ILE A 431 -17.57 -61.24 96.13
CA ILE A 431 -16.73 -62.23 96.82
C ILE A 431 -17.21 -62.47 98.27
N SER A 432 -17.77 -61.45 98.91
CA SER A 432 -18.29 -61.57 100.29
C SER A 432 -19.61 -62.35 100.32
N SER A 433 -20.46 -62.17 99.30
CA SER A 433 -21.71 -62.92 99.12
C SER A 433 -21.46 -64.42 98.90
N LEU A 434 -20.52 -64.78 98.01
CA LEU A 434 -20.18 -66.18 97.73
C LEU A 434 -19.53 -66.88 98.94
N ARG A 435 -18.82 -66.14 99.79
CA ARG A 435 -18.19 -66.71 100.99
C ARG A 435 -19.21 -67.17 102.03
N CYS A 436 -20.24 -66.36 102.29
CA CYS A 436 -21.35 -66.74 103.18
C CYS A 436 -22.07 -68.00 102.71
N GLU A 437 -22.19 -68.19 101.38
CA GLU A 437 -22.85 -69.35 100.79
C GLU A 437 -21.99 -70.63 100.93
N VAL A 438 -20.67 -70.51 100.82
CA VAL A 438 -19.74 -71.64 101.05
C VAL A 438 -19.72 -72.07 102.52
N GLU A 439 -19.80 -71.13 103.46
CA GLU A 439 -19.88 -71.43 104.90
C GLU A 439 -21.20 -72.13 105.26
N ARG A 440 -22.31 -71.74 104.62
CA ARG A 440 -23.60 -72.42 104.73
C ARG A 440 -23.53 -73.87 104.24
N LEU A 441 -22.86 -74.13 103.11
CA LEU A 441 -22.68 -75.48 102.57
C LEU A 441 -21.73 -76.35 103.41
N ARG A 442 -20.67 -75.77 103.99
CA ARG A 442 -19.79 -76.48 104.93
C ARG A 442 -20.53 -76.93 106.19
N ALA A 443 -21.36 -76.08 106.77
CA ALA A 443 -22.17 -76.44 107.94
C ALA A 443 -23.14 -77.59 107.64
N ALA A 444 -23.70 -77.63 106.43
CA ALA A 444 -24.57 -78.72 105.97
C ALA A 444 -23.80 -80.04 105.74
N LEU A 445 -22.54 -79.96 105.28
CA LEU A 445 -21.70 -81.12 105.02
C LEU A 445 -21.18 -81.77 106.31
N GLU A 446 -20.77 -80.95 107.29
CA GLU A 446 -20.35 -81.41 108.62
C GLU A 446 -21.52 -82.06 109.40
N ALA A 447 -22.76 -81.62 109.17
CA ALA A 447 -23.95 -82.28 109.71
C ALA A 447 -24.23 -83.66 109.09
N SER A 448 -23.70 -83.93 107.89
CA SER A 448 -23.87 -85.21 107.17
C SER A 448 -22.77 -86.24 107.50
N GLY A 449 -21.71 -85.86 108.22
CA GLY A 449 -20.50 -86.67 108.42
C GLY A 449 -20.50 -87.62 109.61
N LYS A 450 -21.62 -87.77 110.35
CA LYS A 450 -21.71 -88.71 111.47
C LYS A 450 -22.53 -89.93 111.08
N ASN A 451 -21.87 -90.98 110.61
CA ASN A 451 -22.24 -92.39 110.85
C ASN A 451 -21.09 -93.31 110.40
N ASP A 452 -20.47 -93.92 111.40
CA ASP A 452 -19.35 -94.85 111.35
C ASP A 452 -19.68 -96.16 110.61
N GLN A 453 -18.70 -96.83 109.99
CA GLN A 453 -17.86 -97.84 110.68
C GLN A 453 -16.99 -98.65 109.71
N GLU A 454 -15.71 -98.64 110.05
CA GLU A 454 -14.57 -99.28 109.40
C GLU A 454 -14.29 -100.64 110.06
N GLY A 455 -14.19 -101.72 109.26
CA GLY A 455 -13.90 -103.04 109.84
C GLY A 455 -13.62 -104.21 108.87
N ASN A 456 -13.93 -104.09 107.57
CA ASN A 456 -13.59 -105.09 106.54
C ASN A 456 -13.02 -104.44 105.26
N VAL A 457 -12.40 -103.26 105.43
CA VAL A 457 -12.09 -102.35 104.31
C VAL A 457 -10.68 -102.56 103.76
N LYS A 458 -9.71 -103.12 104.49
CA LYS A 458 -8.28 -103.04 104.13
C LYS A 458 -7.84 -103.85 102.89
N ALA A 459 -8.46 -105.00 102.63
CA ALA A 459 -8.19 -105.81 101.42
C ALA A 459 -9.02 -105.31 100.21
N SER A 460 -10.29 -104.95 100.44
CA SER A 460 -11.16 -104.35 99.42
C SER A 460 -10.68 -102.93 99.01
N SER A 461 -10.08 -102.17 99.92
CA SER A 461 -9.52 -100.84 99.65
C SER A 461 -8.22 -100.91 98.88
N ARG A 462 -7.32 -101.87 99.18
CA ARG A 462 -6.10 -102.08 98.37
C ARG A 462 -6.41 -102.46 96.93
N LEU A 463 -7.37 -103.37 96.69
CA LEU A 463 -7.79 -103.73 95.33
C LEU A 463 -8.50 -102.57 94.62
N ARG A 464 -9.30 -101.76 95.34
CA ARG A 464 -9.91 -100.54 94.79
C ARG A 464 -8.86 -99.49 94.42
N ILE A 465 -7.90 -99.19 95.29
CA ILE A 465 -6.81 -98.23 95.01
C ILE A 465 -5.98 -98.71 93.81
N GLN A 466 -5.70 -100.01 93.70
CA GLN A 466 -4.95 -100.56 92.57
C GLN A 466 -5.75 -100.50 91.25
N ALA A 467 -7.07 -100.69 91.29
CA ALA A 467 -7.93 -100.53 90.13
C ALA A 467 -8.07 -99.05 89.71
N GLU A 468 -8.22 -98.15 90.67
CA GLU A 468 -8.31 -96.70 90.46
C GLU A 468 -7.02 -96.16 89.85
N LEU A 469 -5.85 -96.52 90.40
CA LEU A 469 -4.54 -96.15 89.83
C LEU A 469 -4.37 -96.65 88.39
N ARG A 470 -4.86 -97.85 88.06
CA ARG A 470 -4.83 -98.37 86.69
C ARG A 470 -5.79 -97.61 85.76
N PHE A 471 -6.96 -97.21 86.25
CA PHE A 471 -7.92 -96.42 85.49
C PHE A 471 -7.40 -94.99 85.24
N GLU A 472 -6.83 -94.34 86.24
CA GLU A 472 -6.16 -93.05 86.12
C GLU A 472 -4.97 -93.13 85.17
N LEU A 473 -4.16 -94.19 85.25
CA LEU A 473 -3.03 -94.39 84.34
C LEU A 473 -3.49 -94.62 82.89
N ARG A 474 -4.57 -95.37 82.67
CA ARG A 474 -5.20 -95.50 81.33
C ARG A 474 -5.75 -94.16 80.84
N THR A 475 -6.38 -93.39 81.72
CA THR A 475 -6.93 -92.07 81.39
C THR A 475 -5.82 -91.09 81.06
N ALA A 476 -4.75 -91.03 81.85
CA ALA A 476 -3.56 -90.22 81.59
C ALA A 476 -2.88 -90.65 80.29
N LYS A 477 -2.74 -91.95 80.03
CA LYS A 477 -2.19 -92.47 78.76
C LYS A 477 -3.01 -92.02 77.55
N SER A 478 -4.34 -92.14 77.61
CA SER A 478 -5.19 -91.64 76.52
C SER A 478 -5.09 -90.13 76.29
N LYS A 479 -4.84 -89.34 77.34
CA LYS A 479 -4.60 -87.90 77.23
C LYS A 479 -3.24 -87.61 76.59
N ILE A 480 -2.21 -88.39 76.92
CA ILE A 480 -0.88 -88.31 76.28
C ILE A 480 -1.00 -88.65 74.80
N ASP A 481 -1.62 -89.77 74.44
CA ASP A 481 -1.80 -90.18 73.03
C ASP A 481 -2.57 -89.09 72.23
N LYS A 482 -3.57 -88.44 72.86
CA LYS A 482 -4.32 -87.33 72.25
C LYS A 482 -3.48 -86.06 72.09
N LEU A 483 -2.59 -85.76 73.03
CA LEU A 483 -1.66 -84.63 72.93
C LEU A 483 -0.57 -84.89 71.87
N GLU A 484 -0.05 -86.11 71.80
CA GLU A 484 0.90 -86.53 70.77
C GLU A 484 0.30 -86.42 69.37
N ALA A 485 -0.94 -86.88 69.17
CA ALA A 485 -1.63 -86.71 67.89
C ALA A 485 -1.82 -85.23 67.50
N ARG A 486 -2.09 -84.35 68.48
CA ARG A 486 -2.19 -82.90 68.23
C ARG A 486 -0.82 -82.28 67.92
N LEU A 487 0.23 -82.73 68.59
CA LEU A 487 1.59 -82.27 68.36
C LEU A 487 2.03 -82.63 66.93
N VAL A 488 1.86 -83.89 66.52
CA VAL A 488 2.16 -84.34 65.15
C VAL A 488 1.34 -83.56 64.13
N GLY A 489 0.05 -83.31 64.39
CA GLY A 489 -0.78 -82.46 63.54
C GLY A 489 -0.19 -81.05 63.37
N LYS A 490 0.25 -80.41 64.46
CA LYS A 490 0.87 -79.09 64.41
C LYS A 490 2.25 -79.09 63.74
N GLU A 491 3.04 -80.14 63.91
CA GLU A 491 4.32 -80.30 63.20
C GLU A 491 4.14 -80.38 61.68
N THR A 492 3.11 -81.09 61.21
CA THR A 492 2.81 -81.15 59.76
C THR A 492 2.33 -79.81 59.19
N GLU A 493 1.54 -79.05 59.95
CA GLU A 493 1.09 -77.70 59.57
C GLU A 493 2.27 -76.72 59.49
N LEU A 494 3.19 -76.77 60.47
CA LEU A 494 4.41 -75.96 60.43
C LEU A 494 5.31 -76.32 59.25
N LYS A 495 5.41 -77.60 58.89
CA LYS A 495 6.16 -78.03 57.71
C LYS A 495 5.55 -77.48 56.42
N PHE A 496 4.23 -77.54 56.28
CA PHE A 496 3.53 -76.94 55.13
C PHE A 496 3.75 -75.43 55.05
N ILE A 497 3.63 -74.70 56.16
CA ILE A 497 3.90 -73.26 56.21
C ILE A 497 5.36 -72.95 55.84
N SER A 498 6.31 -73.78 56.28
CA SER A 498 7.72 -73.62 55.90
C SER A 498 7.92 -73.81 54.39
N GLU A 499 7.33 -74.84 53.80
CA GLU A 499 7.40 -75.11 52.36
C GLU A 499 6.75 -73.98 51.54
N GLU A 500 5.62 -73.45 52.00
CA GLU A 500 4.95 -72.28 51.39
C GLU A 500 5.81 -71.01 51.51
N ASN A 501 6.44 -70.78 52.67
CA ASN A 501 7.36 -69.65 52.86
C ASN A 501 8.59 -69.75 51.94
N ASP A 502 9.17 -70.95 51.77
CA ASP A 502 10.27 -71.16 50.84
C ASP A 502 9.86 -70.84 49.39
N ASN A 503 8.64 -71.24 49.00
CA ASN A 503 8.08 -70.91 47.69
C ASN A 503 7.85 -69.40 47.51
N LEU A 504 7.34 -68.70 48.53
CA LEU A 504 7.19 -67.24 48.50
C LEU A 504 8.55 -66.53 48.40
N CYS A 505 9.57 -67.01 49.10
CA CYS A 505 10.94 -66.50 48.96
C CYS A 505 11.48 -66.67 47.53
N LEU A 506 11.17 -67.77 46.86
CA LEU A 506 11.54 -67.98 45.45
C LEU A 506 10.76 -67.07 44.49
N LEU A 507 9.48 -66.82 44.75
CA LEU A 507 8.66 -65.86 43.99
C LEU A 507 9.17 -64.43 44.13
N LEU A 508 9.54 -64.02 45.35
CA LEU A 508 10.14 -62.70 45.60
C LEU A 508 11.48 -62.53 44.88
N LYS A 509 12.31 -63.58 44.84
CA LYS A 509 13.55 -63.57 44.05
C LYS A 509 13.30 -63.47 42.54
N LYS A 510 12.22 -64.08 42.04
CA LYS A 510 11.82 -64.00 40.62
C LYS A 510 11.22 -62.65 40.22
N ASN A 511 10.84 -61.79 41.16
CA ASN A 511 10.41 -60.41 40.90
C ASN A 511 11.56 -59.45 40.53
N GLN A 512 12.62 -59.96 39.90
CA GLN A 512 13.75 -59.23 39.29
C GLN A 512 13.31 -58.06 38.39
N LYS A 513 12.08 -58.09 37.87
CA LYS A 513 11.46 -56.98 37.11
C LYS A 513 11.39 -55.67 37.87
N GLU A 514 11.34 -55.71 39.21
CA GLU A 514 11.34 -54.52 40.05
C GLU A 514 12.70 -53.81 40.03
N THR A 515 13.81 -54.57 39.99
CA THR A 515 15.15 -53.98 39.86
C THR A 515 15.40 -53.42 38.45
N ASP A 516 14.82 -54.02 37.42
CA ASP A 516 14.90 -53.52 36.04
C ASP A 516 14.08 -52.22 35.89
N ALA A 517 12.86 -52.19 36.44
CA ALA A 517 12.02 -50.98 36.49
C ALA A 517 12.69 -49.85 37.28
N GLU A 518 13.37 -50.16 38.39
CA GLU A 518 14.11 -49.16 39.17
C GLU A 518 15.33 -48.60 38.40
N ALA A 519 16.01 -49.43 37.61
CA ALA A 519 17.08 -48.97 36.72
C ALA A 519 16.55 -48.07 35.59
N GLU A 520 15.41 -48.41 34.98
CA GLU A 520 14.74 -47.59 33.97
C GLU A 520 14.29 -46.24 34.55
N LEU A 521 13.69 -46.22 35.75
CA LEU A 521 13.33 -44.99 36.44
C LEU A 521 14.55 -44.13 36.74
N LYS A 522 15.68 -44.73 37.11
CA LYS A 522 16.94 -44.01 37.30
C LYS A 522 17.44 -43.39 35.99
N GLN A 523 17.37 -44.13 34.87
CA GLN A 523 17.74 -43.61 33.56
C GLN A 523 16.83 -42.45 33.13
N GLN A 524 15.52 -42.58 33.30
CA GLN A 524 14.55 -41.51 33.00
C GLN A 524 14.80 -40.26 33.86
N ARG A 525 15.11 -40.43 35.15
CA ARG A 525 15.48 -39.30 36.03
C ARG A 525 16.72 -38.57 35.52
N GLU A 526 17.74 -39.28 35.02
CA GLU A 526 18.93 -38.64 34.44
C GLU A 526 18.62 -37.92 33.11
N VAL A 527 17.76 -38.48 32.26
CA VAL A 527 17.29 -37.80 31.05
C VAL A 527 16.51 -36.52 31.40
N ILE A 528 15.62 -36.57 32.40
CA ILE A 528 14.88 -35.40 32.88
C ILE A 528 15.84 -34.33 33.42
N LYS A 529 16.89 -34.70 34.15
CA LYS A 529 17.91 -33.75 34.61
C LYS A 529 18.63 -33.06 33.45
N LYS A 530 18.99 -33.81 32.40
CA LYS A 530 19.62 -33.25 31.19
C LYS A 530 18.67 -32.30 30.47
N LEU A 531 17.44 -32.72 30.19
CA LEU A 531 16.43 -31.88 29.55
C LEU A 531 16.12 -30.62 30.35
N LYS A 532 16.13 -30.71 31.68
CA LYS A 532 15.97 -29.54 32.55
C LYS A 532 17.13 -28.57 32.41
N ALA A 533 18.38 -29.06 32.32
CA ALA A 533 19.54 -28.20 32.08
C ALA A 533 19.44 -27.52 30.71
N ASP A 534 19.10 -28.27 29.65
CA ASP A 534 18.91 -27.71 28.30
C ASP A 534 17.77 -26.66 28.27
N LEU A 535 16.69 -26.88 29.02
CA LEU A 535 15.59 -25.92 29.14
C LEU A 535 16.05 -24.64 29.86
N MET A 536 16.81 -24.74 30.94
CA MET A 536 17.38 -23.57 31.63
C MET A 536 18.31 -22.77 30.70
N ASP A 537 19.14 -23.45 29.91
CA ASP A 537 20.00 -22.80 28.91
C ASP A 537 19.18 -22.11 27.80
N LYS A 538 18.05 -22.71 27.39
CA LYS A 538 17.12 -22.08 26.44
C LYS A 538 16.36 -20.90 27.03
N GLU A 539 15.97 -20.97 28.30
CA GLU A 539 15.34 -19.87 29.03
C GLU A 539 16.28 -18.66 29.16
N THR A 540 17.56 -18.90 29.47
CA THR A 540 18.57 -17.81 29.50
C THR A 540 18.82 -17.21 28.11
N GLN A 541 18.86 -18.03 27.05
CA GLN A 541 18.93 -17.52 25.66
C GLN A 541 17.72 -16.66 25.30
N LEU A 542 16.50 -17.07 25.68
CA LEU A 542 15.29 -16.31 25.46
C LEU A 542 15.31 -14.98 26.24
N GLN A 543 15.80 -14.97 27.47
CA GLN A 543 15.96 -13.74 28.24
C GLN A 543 16.92 -12.77 27.56
N ILE A 544 18.07 -13.25 27.08
CA ILE A 544 19.05 -12.42 26.35
C ILE A 544 18.42 -11.83 25.07
N VAL A 545 17.68 -12.64 24.30
CA VAL A 545 16.99 -12.18 23.08
C VAL A 545 15.89 -11.16 23.43
N SER A 546 15.18 -11.34 24.55
CA SER A 546 14.19 -10.39 25.03
C SER A 546 14.83 -9.04 25.37
N ASP A 547 15.94 -9.04 26.09
CA ASP A 547 16.68 -7.81 26.44
C ASP A 547 17.24 -7.11 25.19
N GLN A 548 17.74 -7.89 24.22
CA GLN A 548 18.15 -7.37 22.91
C GLN A 548 16.97 -6.75 22.13
N ASN A 549 15.78 -7.33 22.18
CA ASN A 549 14.60 -6.76 21.53
C ASN A 549 14.16 -5.44 22.17
N GLU A 550 14.22 -5.33 23.50
CA GLU A 550 13.90 -4.07 24.18
C GLU A 550 14.92 -2.97 23.85
N THR A 551 16.22 -3.29 23.80
CA THR A 551 17.23 -2.32 23.34
C THR A 551 17.01 -1.90 21.89
N LEU A 552 16.77 -2.85 20.97
CA LEU A 552 16.46 -2.54 19.56
C LEU A 552 15.20 -1.68 19.41
N LYS A 553 14.17 -1.95 20.22
CA LYS A 553 12.93 -1.16 20.24
C LYS A 553 13.20 0.28 20.68
N SER A 554 14.04 0.48 21.69
CA SER A 554 14.45 1.83 22.12
C SER A 554 15.26 2.57 21.04
N ASP A 555 16.14 1.88 20.31
CA ASP A 555 16.91 2.44 19.20
C ASP A 555 16.03 2.77 17.98
N ILE A 556 15.00 1.95 17.71
CA ILE A 556 14.00 2.22 16.68
C ILE A 556 13.21 3.48 17.05
N HIS A 557 12.76 3.58 18.30
CA HIS A 557 11.97 4.73 18.74
C HIS A 557 12.79 6.03 18.71
N LYS A 558 14.06 5.97 19.11
CA LYS A 558 14.99 7.10 18.97
C LYS A 558 15.16 7.52 17.51
N ARG A 559 15.41 6.56 16.60
CA ARG A 559 15.51 6.85 15.16
C ARG A 559 14.22 7.42 14.59
N GLU A 560 13.07 6.97 15.08
CA GLU A 560 11.76 7.50 14.68
C GLU A 560 11.59 8.96 15.10
N THR A 561 12.01 9.32 16.32
CA THR A 561 12.02 10.72 16.77
C THR A 561 12.98 11.59 15.96
N ASP A 562 14.16 11.08 15.60
CA ASP A 562 15.12 11.79 14.74
C ASP A 562 14.54 12.01 13.33
N ILE A 563 13.86 11.01 12.77
CA ILE A 563 13.18 11.11 11.46
C ILE A 563 12.06 12.17 11.53
N GLN A 564 11.27 12.21 12.60
CA GLN A 564 10.22 13.22 12.77
C GLN A 564 10.79 14.65 12.84
N ASP A 565 11.91 14.86 13.54
CA ASP A 565 12.60 16.16 13.58
C ASP A 565 13.13 16.55 12.19
N VAL A 566 13.75 15.62 11.46
CA VAL A 566 14.22 15.88 10.09
C VAL A 566 13.06 16.19 9.14
N LEU A 567 11.93 15.47 9.24
CA LEU A 567 10.72 15.76 8.47
C LEU A 567 10.16 17.15 8.77
N MET A 568 10.16 17.55 10.05
CA MET A 568 9.74 18.89 10.45
C MET A 568 10.65 19.97 9.83
N LYS A 569 11.98 19.79 9.91
CA LYS A 569 12.97 20.67 9.28
C LYS A 569 12.83 20.74 7.76
N LEU A 570 12.59 19.61 7.10
CA LEU A 570 12.32 19.56 5.67
C LEU A 570 11.04 20.33 5.33
N GLY A 571 9.97 20.18 6.12
CA GLY A 571 8.73 20.94 5.93
C GLY A 571 8.88 22.45 6.11
N PHE A 572 9.81 22.91 6.97
CA PHE A 572 10.19 24.32 7.03
C PHE A 572 10.96 24.77 5.79
N ALA A 573 11.98 24.00 5.38
CA ALA A 573 12.77 24.30 4.19
C ALA A 573 11.92 24.33 2.91
N MET A 574 10.97 23.40 2.76
CA MET A 574 10.02 23.38 1.65
C MET A 574 9.13 24.62 1.63
N ARG A 575 8.61 25.07 2.79
CA ARG A 575 7.81 26.30 2.87
C ARG A 575 8.62 27.54 2.53
N GLU A 576 9.90 27.60 2.91
CA GLU A 576 10.75 28.73 2.55
C GLU A 576 11.16 28.71 1.08
N ALA A 577 11.42 27.53 0.52
CA ALA A 577 11.65 27.35 -0.92
C ALA A 577 10.42 27.77 -1.73
N GLU A 578 9.21 27.40 -1.31
CA GLU A 578 7.95 27.81 -1.95
C GLU A 578 7.75 29.33 -1.88
N LYS A 579 7.98 29.95 -0.72
CA LYS A 579 7.95 31.42 -0.60
C LYS A 579 8.97 32.09 -1.52
N SER A 580 10.17 31.53 -1.63
CA SER A 580 11.21 32.02 -2.52
C SER A 580 10.83 31.87 -4.00
N SER A 581 10.22 30.74 -4.37
CA SER A 581 9.66 30.49 -5.69
C SER A 581 8.59 31.53 -6.04
N GLN A 582 7.64 31.78 -5.13
CA GLN A 582 6.62 32.82 -5.32
C GLN A 582 7.20 34.24 -5.41
N ARG A 583 8.28 34.53 -4.68
CA ARG A 583 9.03 35.78 -4.84
C ARG A 583 9.64 35.87 -6.25
N ALA A 584 10.25 34.80 -6.74
CA ALA A 584 10.82 34.75 -8.09
C ALA A 584 9.74 34.96 -9.17
N VAL A 585 8.57 34.30 -9.05
CA VAL A 585 7.43 34.47 -9.98
C VAL A 585 6.97 35.92 -10.03
N ARG A 586 6.82 36.59 -8.87
CA ARG A 586 6.45 38.01 -8.84
C ARG A 586 7.48 38.91 -9.51
N VAL A 587 8.77 38.59 -9.37
CA VAL A 587 9.85 39.34 -10.04
C VAL A 587 9.82 39.13 -11.54
N THR A 588 9.57 37.90 -12.02
CA THR A 588 9.43 37.64 -13.45
C THR A 588 8.19 38.31 -14.03
N GLU A 589 7.05 38.29 -13.34
CA GLU A 589 5.84 39.03 -13.74
C GLU A 589 6.09 40.54 -13.82
N GLN A 590 6.83 41.11 -12.87
CA GLN A 590 7.24 42.51 -12.93
C GLN A 590 8.17 42.79 -14.11
N LEU A 591 9.13 41.90 -14.38
CA LEU A 591 10.02 42.04 -15.53
C LEU A 591 9.23 42.00 -16.85
N ASP A 592 8.32 41.04 -17.01
CA ASP A 592 7.46 40.92 -18.19
C ASP A 592 6.58 42.17 -18.36
N ALA A 593 6.02 42.72 -17.27
CA ALA A 593 5.26 43.97 -17.31
C ALA A 593 6.13 45.16 -17.72
N THR A 594 7.36 45.26 -17.21
CA THR A 594 8.29 46.32 -17.63
C THR A 594 8.75 46.16 -19.07
N GLN A 595 8.94 44.93 -19.54
CA GLN A 595 9.31 44.64 -20.92
C GLN A 595 8.15 44.95 -21.87
N ALA A 596 6.91 44.61 -21.51
CA ALA A 596 5.72 44.98 -22.28
C ALA A 596 5.58 46.51 -22.35
N SER A 597 5.76 47.22 -21.23
CA SER A 597 5.76 48.69 -21.20
C SER A 597 6.85 49.30 -22.09
N ASN A 598 8.08 48.77 -22.02
CA ASN A 598 9.18 49.22 -22.87
C ASN A 598 8.88 48.98 -24.36
N SER A 599 8.36 47.81 -24.72
CA SER A 599 7.96 47.54 -26.11
C SER A 599 6.87 48.49 -26.60
N ALA A 600 5.89 48.83 -25.75
CA ALA A 600 4.87 49.82 -26.08
C ALA A 600 5.49 51.22 -26.27
N MET A 601 6.39 51.63 -25.38
CA MET A 601 7.12 52.90 -25.51
C MET A 601 7.99 52.94 -26.78
N GLU A 602 8.63 51.84 -27.15
CA GLU A 602 9.39 51.73 -28.41
C GLU A 602 8.47 51.92 -29.63
N THR A 603 7.29 51.27 -29.64
CA THR A 603 6.33 51.47 -30.75
C THR A 603 5.83 52.92 -30.84
N GLU A 604 5.62 53.60 -29.72
CA GLU A 604 5.25 55.02 -29.71
C GLU A 604 6.41 55.91 -30.17
N LEU A 605 7.64 55.60 -29.76
CA LEU A 605 8.84 56.30 -30.21
C LEU A 605 9.02 56.15 -31.73
N ASP A 606 8.79 54.98 -32.29
CA ASP A 606 8.86 54.75 -33.74
C ASP A 606 7.73 55.46 -34.49
N LYS A 607 6.52 55.54 -33.93
CA LYS A 607 5.43 56.38 -34.48
C LYS A 607 5.81 57.87 -34.48
N LEU A 608 6.43 58.36 -33.40
CA LEU A 608 6.88 59.75 -33.31
C LEU A 608 7.99 60.05 -34.31
N LYS A 609 8.95 59.14 -34.50
CA LYS A 609 9.96 59.24 -35.56
C LYS A 609 9.31 59.29 -36.95
N ALA A 610 8.32 58.43 -37.22
CA ALA A 610 7.61 58.45 -38.50
C ALA A 610 6.87 59.79 -38.73
N ARG A 611 6.25 60.36 -37.69
CA ARG A 611 5.65 61.71 -37.77
C ARG A 611 6.67 62.81 -38.00
N LEU A 612 7.84 62.73 -37.36
CA LEU A 612 8.93 63.67 -37.56
C LEU A 612 9.39 63.66 -39.02
N VAL A 613 9.67 62.47 -39.56
CA VAL A 613 10.08 62.31 -40.97
C VAL A 613 9.00 62.84 -41.92
N ALA A 614 7.72 62.55 -41.65
CA ALA A 614 6.63 63.11 -42.46
C ALA A 614 6.62 64.65 -42.42
N LYS A 615 6.82 65.27 -41.26
CA LYS A 615 6.90 66.73 -41.13
C LYS A 615 8.14 67.31 -41.79
N GLU A 616 9.27 66.61 -41.75
CA GLU A 616 10.49 67.00 -42.45
C GLU A 616 10.29 66.96 -43.98
N THR A 617 9.58 65.96 -44.50
CA THR A 617 9.22 65.92 -45.93
C THR A 617 8.24 67.02 -46.33
N GLU A 618 7.26 67.36 -45.49
CA GLU A 618 6.37 68.51 -45.73
C GLU A 618 7.13 69.84 -45.74
N LEU A 619 8.05 70.03 -44.79
CA LEU A 619 8.89 71.22 -44.74
C LEU A 619 9.81 71.34 -45.96
N GLN A 620 10.37 70.22 -46.42
CA GLN A 620 11.16 70.20 -47.64
C GLN A 620 10.31 70.63 -48.85
N PHE A 621 9.09 70.09 -48.97
CA PHE A 621 8.17 70.49 -50.04
C PHE A 621 7.85 71.99 -49.99
N ILE A 622 7.55 72.53 -48.81
CA ILE A 622 7.30 73.97 -48.63
C ILE A 622 8.55 74.80 -48.99
N SER A 623 9.74 74.32 -48.64
CA SER A 623 11.00 74.97 -49.03
C SER A 623 11.15 75.03 -50.54
N ASP A 624 10.97 73.89 -51.22
CA ASP A 624 11.07 73.79 -52.68
C ASP A 624 10.02 74.69 -53.37
N GLU A 625 8.80 74.76 -52.83
CA GLU A 625 7.75 75.64 -53.33
C GLU A 625 8.06 77.12 -53.09
N THR A 626 8.66 77.45 -51.94
CA THR A 626 9.13 78.81 -51.62
C THR A 626 10.24 79.25 -52.57
N ASP A 627 11.19 78.36 -52.88
CA ASP A 627 12.25 78.62 -53.86
C ASP A 627 11.69 78.83 -55.27
N ASN A 628 10.69 78.03 -55.66
CA ASN A 628 9.99 78.21 -56.94
C ASN A 628 9.26 79.56 -57.01
N VAL A 629 8.52 79.94 -55.96
CA VAL A 629 7.86 81.26 -55.86
C VAL A 629 8.89 82.39 -55.90
N TYR A 630 10.04 82.23 -55.25
CA TYR A 630 11.13 83.21 -55.30
C TYR A 630 11.66 83.41 -56.72
N LEU A 631 11.88 82.32 -57.47
CA LEU A 631 12.29 82.37 -58.88
C LEU A 631 11.23 83.06 -59.76
N LEU A 632 9.95 82.74 -59.57
CA LEU A 632 8.85 83.39 -60.29
C LEU A 632 8.78 84.90 -60.01
N LEU A 633 8.91 85.30 -58.74
CA LEU A 633 8.95 86.72 -58.35
C LEU A 633 10.16 87.44 -58.93
N LYS A 634 11.32 86.79 -59.00
CA LYS A 634 12.51 87.36 -59.63
C LYS A 634 12.28 87.63 -61.12
N ASN A 635 11.74 86.65 -61.84
CA ASN A 635 11.40 86.81 -63.25
C ASN A 635 10.36 87.92 -63.46
N GLN A 636 9.34 88.00 -62.61
CA GLN A 636 8.34 89.08 -62.70
C GLN A 636 8.97 90.46 -62.49
N LYS A 637 9.89 90.61 -61.54
CA LYS A 637 10.62 91.87 -61.33
C LYS A 637 11.48 92.26 -62.53
N GLU A 638 12.10 91.29 -63.19
CA GLU A 638 12.85 91.54 -64.43
C GLU A 638 11.92 92.02 -65.55
N THR A 639 10.75 91.39 -65.72
CA THR A 639 9.76 91.84 -66.72
C THR A 639 9.15 93.21 -66.38
N ASP A 640 8.91 93.51 -65.10
CA ASP A 640 8.40 94.80 -64.66
C ASP A 640 9.44 95.90 -64.89
N ALA A 641 10.74 95.60 -64.66
CA ALA A 641 11.84 96.53 -64.93
C ALA A 641 12.02 96.79 -66.43
N GLU A 642 11.84 95.78 -67.28
CA GLU A 642 11.81 95.94 -68.74
C GLU A 642 10.65 96.85 -69.17
N ALA A 643 9.43 96.61 -68.66
CA ALA A 643 8.27 97.45 -68.95
C ALA A 643 8.46 98.90 -68.47
N GLU A 644 9.09 99.11 -67.30
CA GLU A 644 9.40 100.45 -66.79
C GLU A 644 10.44 101.18 -67.68
N ALA A 645 11.45 100.45 -68.19
CA ALA A 645 12.41 100.99 -69.14
C ALA A 645 11.76 101.39 -70.47
N GLU A 646 10.85 100.57 -71.00
CA GLU A 646 10.06 100.90 -72.19
C GLU A 646 9.20 102.16 -71.97
N LEU A 647 8.51 102.27 -70.82
CA LEU A 647 7.74 103.46 -70.47
C LEU A 647 8.62 104.70 -70.36
N LYS A 648 9.84 104.58 -69.80
CA LYS A 648 10.79 105.69 -69.73
C LYS A 648 11.24 106.13 -71.13
N GLN A 649 11.52 105.19 -72.02
CA GLN A 649 11.86 105.48 -73.42
C GLN A 649 10.70 106.19 -74.13
N GLN A 650 9.46 105.72 -73.94
CA GLN A 650 8.28 106.38 -74.49
C GLN A 650 8.12 107.81 -73.96
N ARG A 651 8.35 108.04 -72.66
CA ARG A 651 8.32 109.41 -72.08
C ARG A 651 9.36 110.34 -72.71
N GLU A 652 10.59 109.86 -72.93
CA GLU A 652 11.63 110.64 -73.62
C GLU A 652 11.24 111.00 -75.05
N VAL A 653 10.61 110.07 -75.78
CA VAL A 653 10.08 110.34 -77.13
C VAL A 653 8.99 111.41 -77.08
N ILE A 654 8.08 111.34 -76.11
CA ILE A 654 7.02 112.35 -75.92
C ILE A 654 7.61 113.73 -75.63
N GLU A 655 8.62 113.83 -74.75
CA GLU A 655 9.26 115.13 -74.46
C GLU A 655 10.00 115.70 -75.68
N LYS A 656 10.64 114.86 -76.50
CA LYS A 656 11.22 115.30 -77.79
C LYS A 656 10.14 115.85 -78.73
N LEU A 657 9.04 115.10 -78.91
CA LEU A 657 7.93 115.56 -79.75
C LEU A 657 7.30 116.86 -79.24
N LYS A 658 7.23 117.03 -77.91
CA LYS A 658 6.74 118.26 -77.28
C LYS A 658 7.67 119.44 -77.55
N ALA A 659 8.98 119.25 -77.52
CA ALA A 659 9.95 120.29 -77.89
C ALA A 659 9.83 120.68 -79.37
N ASP A 660 9.72 119.69 -80.28
CA ASP A 660 9.51 119.95 -81.71
C ASP A 660 8.20 120.73 -81.97
N LEU A 661 7.15 120.45 -81.19
CA LEU A 661 5.88 121.16 -81.29
C LEU A 661 6.02 122.63 -80.83
N MET A 662 6.74 122.88 -79.72
CA MET A 662 7.06 124.24 -79.26
C MET A 662 7.89 125.02 -80.30
N ASP A 663 8.85 124.38 -80.94
CA ASP A 663 9.64 125.00 -82.02
C ASP A 663 8.78 125.33 -83.25
N LYS A 664 7.79 124.49 -83.57
CA LYS A 664 6.84 124.79 -84.66
C LYS A 664 5.87 125.91 -84.30
N GLU A 665 5.44 125.99 -83.04
CA GLU A 665 4.56 127.06 -82.55
C GLU A 665 5.28 128.42 -82.55
N THR A 666 6.55 128.47 -82.12
CA THR A 666 7.37 129.70 -82.23
C THR A 666 7.63 130.11 -83.68
N GLN A 667 7.87 129.15 -84.58
CA GLN A 667 7.97 129.45 -86.02
C GLN A 667 6.67 130.04 -86.59
N LEU A 668 5.51 129.52 -86.18
CA LEU A 668 4.20 130.05 -86.59
C LEU A 668 3.98 131.48 -86.06
N GLN A 669 4.38 131.77 -84.82
CA GLN A 669 4.28 133.10 -84.24
C GLN A 669 5.10 134.13 -85.02
N ILE A 670 6.35 133.79 -85.39
CA ILE A 670 7.22 134.66 -86.19
C ILE A 670 6.61 134.93 -87.57
N VAL A 671 5.98 133.94 -88.20
CA VAL A 671 5.29 134.11 -89.49
C VAL A 671 4.07 135.03 -89.34
N SER A 672 3.32 134.89 -88.24
CA SER A 672 2.18 135.77 -87.94
C SER A 672 2.62 137.24 -87.79
N ASP A 673 3.66 137.49 -86.98
CA ASP A 673 4.17 138.84 -86.72
C ASP A 673 4.70 139.49 -88.02
N LYS A 674 5.38 138.72 -88.89
CA LYS A 674 5.82 139.18 -90.22
C LYS A 674 4.66 139.54 -91.17
N ASN A 675 3.55 138.80 -91.09
CA ASN A 675 2.35 139.12 -91.87
C ASN A 675 1.73 140.43 -91.41
N GLU A 676 1.80 140.74 -90.11
CA GLU A 676 1.31 141.99 -89.55
C GLU A 676 2.17 143.20 -89.95
N THR A 677 3.49 143.04 -90.01
CA THR A 677 4.41 144.09 -90.50
C THR A 677 4.24 144.40 -91.99
N LEU A 678 4.08 143.38 -92.84
CA LEU A 678 3.82 143.60 -94.27
C LEU A 678 2.49 144.32 -94.52
N LYS A 679 1.49 144.07 -93.67
CA LYS A 679 0.18 144.72 -93.75
C LYS A 679 0.24 146.21 -93.38
N SER A 680 1.09 146.59 -92.43
CA SER A 680 1.26 148.00 -92.05
C SER A 680 2.05 148.78 -93.10
N GLU A 681 3.05 148.17 -93.74
CA GLU A 681 3.83 148.73 -94.85
C GLU A 681 2.98 148.99 -96.11
N MET A 682 2.16 148.02 -96.53
CA MET A 682 1.20 148.24 -97.62
C MET A 682 0.19 149.36 -97.30
N GLY A 683 -0.18 149.52 -96.03
CA GLY A 683 -1.07 150.57 -95.56
C GLY A 683 -0.46 151.97 -95.62
N THR A 684 0.87 152.09 -95.52
CA THR A 684 1.57 153.38 -95.66
C THR A 684 1.70 153.81 -97.12
N GLU A 685 2.02 152.89 -98.04
CA GLU A 685 2.14 153.21 -99.48
C GLU A 685 0.81 153.61 -100.11
N LEU A 686 -0.30 152.97 -99.71
CA LEU A 686 -1.65 153.33 -100.15
C LEU A 686 -2.03 154.78 -99.78
N ARG A 687 -1.59 155.26 -98.62
CA ARG A 687 -1.86 156.64 -98.16
C ARG A 687 -1.07 157.67 -98.95
N GLU A 688 0.16 157.38 -99.37
CA GLU A 688 0.97 158.29 -100.18
C GLU A 688 0.42 158.47 -101.60
N LEU A 689 0.02 157.38 -102.26
CA LEU A 689 -0.62 157.44 -103.59
C LEU A 689 -1.95 158.21 -103.55
N GLN A 690 -2.70 158.08 -102.45
CA GLN A 690 -3.97 158.78 -102.26
C GLN A 690 -3.78 160.29 -102.06
N VAL A 691 -2.66 160.72 -101.47
CA VAL A 691 -2.31 162.15 -101.33
C VAL A 691 -1.94 162.77 -102.69
N GLN A 692 -1.17 162.06 -103.52
CA GLN A 692 -0.79 162.55 -104.85
C GLN A 692 -2.00 162.70 -105.80
N SER A 693 -2.95 161.76 -105.74
CA SER A 693 -4.17 161.81 -106.56
C SER A 693 -5.09 163.00 -106.23
N ASN A 694 -5.10 163.44 -104.97
CA ASN A 694 -5.99 164.53 -104.54
C ASN A 694 -5.48 165.92 -104.95
N GLN A 695 -4.16 166.11 -105.01
CA GLN A 695 -3.56 167.39 -105.41
C GLN A 695 -3.78 167.73 -106.90
N LEU A 696 -3.86 166.73 -107.77
CA LEU A 696 -4.13 166.93 -109.21
C LEU A 696 -5.59 167.33 -109.50
N ARG A 697 -6.53 166.98 -108.61
CA ARG A 697 -7.96 167.29 -108.75
C ARG A 697 -8.28 168.74 -108.38
N GLU A 698 -7.58 169.30 -107.39
CA GLU A 698 -7.77 170.68 -106.93
C GLU A 698 -7.31 171.73 -107.97
N ALA A 699 -6.30 171.42 -108.78
CA ALA A 699 -5.82 172.30 -109.84
C ALA A 699 -6.78 172.38 -111.04
N ALA A 700 -7.56 171.33 -111.30
CA ALA A 700 -8.53 171.28 -112.41
C ALA A 700 -9.85 172.00 -112.08
N GLU A 701 -10.27 171.99 -110.81
CA GLU A 701 -11.56 172.57 -110.39
C GLU A 701 -11.54 174.11 -110.31
N LYS A 702 -10.37 174.74 -110.11
CA LYS A 702 -10.25 176.21 -110.06
C LYS A 702 -10.31 176.90 -111.43
N ALA A 703 -10.03 176.18 -112.52
CA ALA A 703 -10.08 176.73 -113.88
C ALA A 703 -11.51 176.71 -114.49
N ASN A 704 -12.45 175.97 -113.91
CA ASN A 704 -13.69 175.60 -114.61
C ASN A 704 -15.00 176.18 -114.04
N ALA A 705 -14.96 177.16 -113.12
CA ALA A 705 -16.15 177.74 -112.49
C ALA A 705 -16.31 179.26 -112.67
N MET A 706 -15.89 179.81 -113.83
CA MET A 706 -16.23 181.15 -114.31
C MET A 706 -17.26 181.17 -115.47
N LEU A 707 -17.78 180.04 -115.95
CA LEU A 707 -18.77 180.04 -117.05
C LEU A 707 -19.85 178.95 -116.94
N SER A 708 -21.08 179.43 -116.77
CA SER A 708 -22.35 178.93 -117.33
C SER A 708 -23.12 177.81 -116.64
N ALA A 709 -24.34 178.20 -116.27
CA ALA A 709 -25.44 177.42 -115.75
C ALA A 709 -26.04 176.42 -116.77
N GLY A 710 -26.67 175.36 -116.23
CA GLY A 710 -27.75 174.65 -116.91
C GLY A 710 -27.64 173.13 -116.95
N ASN A 711 -28.63 172.48 -116.34
CA ASN A 711 -29.34 171.28 -116.82
C ASN A 711 -28.79 169.86 -116.51
N ASN A 712 -29.58 169.16 -115.68
CA ASN A 712 -30.26 167.86 -115.92
C ASN A 712 -29.52 166.60 -116.42
N ASN A 713 -29.74 165.55 -115.60
CA ASN A 713 -30.23 164.20 -115.93
C ASN A 713 -29.30 163.11 -116.51
N ASN A 714 -29.23 162.05 -115.68
CA ASN A 714 -29.57 160.65 -115.98
C ASN A 714 -28.76 159.85 -116.99
N GLN A 715 -28.24 158.70 -116.54
CA GLN A 715 -28.61 157.32 -116.96
C GLN A 715 -27.49 156.35 -116.53
N ARG A 716 -27.72 155.10 -116.09
CA ARG A 716 -28.92 154.23 -116.04
C ARG A 716 -28.58 152.99 -115.18
N ASN A 717 -29.51 152.62 -114.29
CA ASN A 717 -30.11 151.29 -113.97
C ASN A 717 -29.18 150.07 -113.75
N SER A 718 -29.52 149.06 -112.92
CA SER A 718 -30.81 148.36 -112.70
C SER A 718 -30.60 147.41 -111.50
N SER A 719 -31.41 147.27 -110.44
CA SER A 719 -32.81 146.80 -110.25
C SER A 719 -33.14 145.36 -110.67
N TYR A 720 -33.34 144.52 -109.63
CA TYR A 720 -34.54 143.71 -109.30
C TYR A 720 -34.63 142.20 -109.62
N SER A 721 -35.36 141.50 -108.71
CA SER A 721 -35.99 140.14 -108.75
C SER A 721 -35.08 138.94 -108.40
N GLU A 722 -35.51 137.84 -107.77
CA GLU A 722 -36.82 137.35 -107.28
C GLU A 722 -36.61 136.04 -106.47
N ASP A 723 -37.65 135.61 -105.75
CA ASP A 723 -37.80 134.36 -104.98
C ASP A 723 -37.96 133.07 -105.85
N ILE A 724 -37.80 131.88 -105.22
CA ILE A 724 -38.62 130.63 -105.32
C ILE A 724 -37.82 129.35 -104.94
N ASP A 725 -38.52 128.44 -104.26
CA ASP A 725 -38.19 127.11 -103.73
C ASP A 725 -38.03 125.94 -104.76
N ASP A 726 -37.65 124.79 -104.19
CA ASP A 726 -37.89 123.37 -104.59
C ASP A 726 -36.83 122.52 -105.34
N GLU A 727 -36.36 121.51 -104.58
CA GLU A 727 -36.45 120.07 -104.89
C GLU A 727 -35.59 119.42 -106.02
N VAL A 728 -34.72 118.48 -105.59
CA VAL A 728 -34.40 117.16 -106.20
C VAL A 728 -33.49 117.04 -107.45
N GLN A 729 -32.26 116.58 -107.14
CA GLN A 729 -31.57 115.37 -107.65
C GLN A 729 -30.96 115.29 -109.07
N ARG A 730 -29.67 114.94 -109.01
CA ARG A 730 -28.97 113.82 -109.70
C ARG A 730 -28.73 113.93 -111.21
N ARG A 731 -27.49 113.59 -111.61
CA ARG A 731 -27.11 112.30 -112.27
C ARG A 731 -25.58 112.21 -112.42
N LYS A 732 -24.95 111.17 -111.83
CA LYS A 732 -24.64 109.81 -112.38
C LYS A 732 -23.40 109.83 -113.28
N GLN A 733 -22.43 108.94 -113.12
CA GLN A 733 -22.52 107.46 -113.10
C GLN A 733 -22.10 106.90 -111.71
N GLY A 734 -22.69 105.88 -111.07
CA GLY A 734 -23.23 104.57 -111.47
C GLY A 734 -22.27 103.49 -110.92
N ILE A 735 -22.58 102.70 -109.88
CA ILE A 735 -23.28 101.40 -109.93
C ILE A 735 -23.73 100.93 -108.51
N SER A 736 -25.03 100.64 -108.39
CA SER A 736 -25.84 99.69 -107.60
C SER A 736 -25.44 98.99 -106.27
N LEU A 737 -26.39 99.06 -105.31
CA LEU A 737 -27.03 97.99 -104.47
C LEU A 737 -26.12 97.11 -103.57
N ARG A 738 -26.37 96.91 -102.26
CA ARG A 738 -27.59 96.38 -101.59
C ARG A 738 -27.43 96.42 -100.05
N ARG A 739 -28.57 96.32 -99.36
CA ARG A 739 -28.88 96.25 -97.92
C ARG A 739 -28.45 94.93 -97.23
N LEU A 740 -28.07 94.99 -95.94
CA LEU A 740 -28.26 94.05 -94.78
C LEU A 740 -27.46 94.66 -93.58
N VAL A 741 -27.94 94.98 -92.37
CA VAL A 741 -28.75 94.32 -91.32
C VAL A 741 -27.97 93.31 -90.45
N PHE A 742 -28.10 93.48 -89.11
CA PHE A 742 -27.65 92.67 -87.95
C PHE A 742 -26.13 92.60 -87.72
N GLY A 743 -25.57 92.55 -86.51
CA GLY A 743 -26.02 92.38 -85.12
C GLY A 743 -24.74 92.22 -84.29
N GLY A 744 -24.62 92.79 -83.09
CA GLY A 744 -24.84 92.05 -81.86
C GLY A 744 -23.69 91.09 -81.46
N ARG A 745 -23.03 91.38 -80.34
CA ARG A 745 -22.59 90.47 -79.22
C ARG A 745 -21.51 91.20 -78.42
N SER A 746 -21.70 91.59 -77.15
CA SER A 746 -22.05 90.80 -75.95
C SER A 746 -21.03 89.72 -75.60
N ARG A 747 -20.30 89.98 -74.52
CA ARG A 747 -19.88 89.12 -73.38
C ARG A 747 -19.05 90.05 -72.48
N ARG A 748 -19.44 90.49 -71.28
CA ARG A 748 -20.12 89.86 -70.13
C ARG A 748 -19.50 88.50 -69.79
N ASN A 749 -18.68 88.50 -68.74
CA ASN A 749 -18.57 87.58 -67.59
C ASN A 749 -17.33 88.10 -66.80
N GLY A 750 -17.38 88.53 -65.53
CA GLY A 750 -18.20 88.06 -64.43
C GLY A 750 -17.57 86.81 -63.80
N TRP A 751 -17.51 86.80 -62.46
CA TRP A 751 -17.06 85.74 -61.54
C TRP A 751 -15.57 85.84 -61.14
N ARG A 752 -15.16 86.34 -59.96
CA ARG A 752 -15.61 86.25 -58.54
C ARG A 752 -15.04 85.02 -57.81
N LEU A 753 -14.32 85.34 -56.72
CA LEU A 753 -14.02 84.61 -55.48
C LEU A 753 -12.98 83.47 -55.49
N THR A 754 -11.97 83.64 -54.61
CA THR A 754 -11.54 82.76 -53.48
C THR A 754 -11.98 81.29 -53.56
N GLU A 755 -11.10 80.31 -53.41
CA GLU A 755 -10.30 79.98 -52.22
C GLU A 755 -8.96 79.32 -52.57
#